data_AF-W0I539-F1
#
_entry.id   AF-W0I539-F1
#
_cell.length_a   1.000
_cell.length_b   1.000
_cell.length_c   1.000
_cell.angle_alpha   90.00
_cell.angle_beta   90.00
_cell.angle_gamma   90.00
#
_symmetry.space_group_name_H-M   'P 1'
#
loop_
_entity.id
_entity.type
_entity.pdbx_description
1 polymer ?
#
loop_
_entity_poly.entity_id
_entity_poly.type
_entity_poly.pdbx_seq_one_letter_code
_entity_poly.pdbx_strand_id
1 'polypeptide(L)'
;MNEGATPLEDLLKEEESGEEVGESEKNILSFLHEESPEEPTSNTLLKSTSEASPALQQILGGTLSQQRKLPFLAPESEMEVLAEYGNVRIIKVKWEPVPVYELKLPELSNEEKKLLNMIKDRAVVQIRINPESIPDIEERRRIFFKAVKQLAKEMAPTFSEGKIELFAQLIVQDMIGYGRIDPLVRDDNLEEIMVIGVRKPVYVWHRKFNMCKTNIVFDNERELLNIIERIAREVGRRIDQQSPLLDARLSDGSRVNATIPPISLDGPTLTIRKFKKDKLTIIDLIRYGTFSLDIAALLWIFVDGLGVKPANILVAGGTGSGKTTTLNSLAMFIPPNERVISIEDTAELQLPIEHWVRLETRPPNIEGKGEITMDDLVKNTLRMRPDRIIVGEVRGPEARTMFTAMNTGHNGALYDFSIIQLSDGRFELIGTLCNKLFEKYKERIKTYKDLEYIELEEEDRFNVVSVGPDLKSGTHTVSKIWRRKVREGEKLVKITTRTGNEVILTKTHPFFVFSDGDVVRKEAGRLKVGDRVAVMMRPPEVPNRNYKVPLELYSGISSYYLVPNEKGDIRILGKRYKKVKNNGLPPEDAEYLMSINSAPVRIVRELDDKLSYIAGVILGDGYISSNGYYISATFDDERYMSAFINAVKEYLPNSEPVIKDNGTSKVVTFGSKIFAEMLSRIFSIPKGKKSDSWDVPDAVLHSEDFIKHFIAGLFDADAYVDSKGPSIMLITKSESGARKIWYALQRLGIISTVSKQKNRGFKEGYIFRVIVRGIEDLKKFYELIPLQNAKRKEELRKIIENKKSYRGNHVYRIPISGKMIKPLREKLNLTVTELSKLASTYAGEKVSESLIRHIEHNRASEIRRSALKGIALAFQRVAQDINDSEAWVFAKKLELLADGDVYWDEVVSVEEVDPKELGIEYLYDLTVEEDHNYVANGILVSNCMGTIHSNSARETIVRLESPPMNVPRIMIPALDIIIMQVRYHSRKRGTLRRITEIAEVSGIEGDSVQLNTLYKYDPAKDMLVSTGVPSRFMNTLSQFSGLTLKELEFEKEKRKLVLQWLLEKGIRSLPEVGQYIRHFYIDPDEVLKTIEREASSMELANKVKEFI
;
A
#
# COMPACT_ATOMS: atom_id res chain seq x y z
N MET A 1 -41.66 -4.64 -54.09
CA MET A 1 -41.86 -3.29 -54.63
C MET A 1 -41.33 -2.28 -53.62
N ASN A 2 -40.29 -1.48 -53.82
CA ASN A 2 -39.19 -1.47 -54.81
C ASN A 2 -37.92 -1.29 -53.94
N GLU A 3 -36.88 -2.12 -54.07
CA GLU A 3 -35.75 -1.92 -55.01
C GLU A 3 -35.08 -0.54 -54.88
N GLY A 4 -33.78 -0.52 -54.52
CA GLY A 4 -32.99 0.72 -54.44
C GLY A 4 -32.02 0.85 -53.25
N ALA A 5 -31.51 -0.24 -52.67
CA ALA A 5 -30.45 -0.20 -51.65
C ALA A 5 -29.34 -1.20 -52.02
N THR A 6 -28.14 -0.69 -52.30
CA THR A 6 -26.94 -1.49 -52.57
C THR A 6 -26.41 -2.11 -51.27
N PRO A 7 -26.24 -3.44 -51.19
CA PRO A 7 -25.58 -4.08 -50.05
C PRO A 7 -24.09 -3.67 -49.96
N LEU A 8 -23.57 -3.58 -48.74
CA LEU A 8 -22.16 -3.24 -48.48
C LEU A 8 -21.18 -4.28 -49.10
N GLU A 9 -21.66 -5.51 -49.30
CA GLU A 9 -20.92 -6.65 -49.84
C GLU A 9 -20.45 -6.46 -51.29
N ASP A 10 -21.10 -5.61 -52.08
CA ASP A 10 -20.69 -5.36 -53.47
C ASP A 10 -19.59 -4.30 -53.59
N LEU A 11 -19.37 -3.48 -52.55
CA LEU A 11 -18.27 -2.49 -52.48
C LEU A 11 -16.93 -3.10 -51.99
N LEU A 12 -16.94 -4.36 -51.55
CA LEU A 12 -15.77 -5.08 -51.03
C LEU A 12 -15.18 -6.09 -52.03
N LYS A 13 -15.88 -6.41 -53.12
CA LYS A 13 -15.49 -7.47 -54.09
C LYS A 13 -14.51 -7.02 -55.19
N GLU A 14 -14.10 -5.76 -55.24
CA GLU A 14 -13.18 -5.26 -56.28
C GLU A 14 -11.67 -5.32 -55.94
N GLU A 15 -11.29 -5.77 -54.73
CA GLU A 15 -9.87 -5.90 -54.34
C GLU A 15 -9.40 -7.35 -54.04
N GLU A 16 -10.26 -8.38 -54.16
CA GLU A 16 -9.88 -9.80 -53.97
C GLU A 16 -10.31 -10.71 -55.13
N SER A 17 -9.45 -10.87 -56.14
CA SER A 17 -9.45 -12.03 -57.05
C SER A 17 -8.04 -12.28 -57.62
N GLY A 18 -7.59 -13.55 -57.63
CA GLY A 18 -6.21 -13.97 -57.93
C GLY A 18 -5.58 -14.70 -56.73
N GLU A 19 -6.10 -15.88 -56.36
CA GLU A 19 -5.75 -17.21 -56.89
C GLU A 19 -4.58 -17.90 -56.13
N GLU A 20 -4.93 -19.11 -55.66
CA GLU A 20 -4.20 -20.20 -55.02
C GLU A 20 -2.68 -20.34 -55.20
N VAL A 21 -1.96 -20.63 -54.10
CA VAL A 21 -1.00 -21.78 -53.99
C VAL A 21 -1.04 -22.33 -52.56
N GLY A 22 -0.98 -23.66 -52.39
CA GLY A 22 -0.98 -24.33 -51.08
C GLY A 22 0.40 -24.76 -50.54
N GLU A 23 0.39 -25.29 -49.31
CA GLU A 23 1.41 -26.11 -48.60
C GLU A 23 2.92 -25.93 -48.92
N SER A 24 3.71 -25.51 -47.91
CA SER A 24 4.71 -26.37 -47.23
C SER A 24 5.64 -25.60 -46.27
N GLU A 25 6.33 -26.33 -45.39
CA GLU A 25 7.25 -25.79 -44.38
C GLU A 25 8.65 -25.41 -44.91
N LYS A 26 9.37 -24.64 -44.06
CA LYS A 26 10.85 -24.56 -43.90
C LYS A 26 11.67 -23.75 -44.90
N ASN A 27 12.68 -23.08 -44.30
CA ASN A 27 13.70 -22.21 -44.89
C ASN A 27 13.07 -20.91 -45.47
N ILE A 28 13.64 -19.72 -45.26
CA ILE A 28 15.04 -19.36 -45.44
C ILE A 28 15.57 -18.54 -44.26
N LEU A 29 16.68 -19.00 -43.67
CA LEU A 29 17.52 -18.23 -42.76
C LEU A 29 18.96 -18.27 -43.29
N SER A 30 19.19 -17.56 -44.40
CA SER A 30 20.53 -17.33 -44.97
C SER A 30 20.45 -16.30 -46.10
N PHE A 31 21.02 -15.12 -45.89
CA PHE A 31 22.12 -14.55 -46.70
C PHE A 31 22.47 -13.16 -46.15
N LEU A 32 23.65 -13.04 -45.56
CA LEU A 32 24.31 -11.79 -45.21
C LEU A 32 25.45 -11.56 -46.20
N HIS A 33 25.69 -10.28 -46.57
CA HIS A 33 26.78 -9.77 -47.42
C HIS A 33 26.76 -10.28 -48.88
N GLU A 34 26.97 -9.47 -49.92
CA GLU A 34 27.94 -8.37 -50.08
C GLU A 34 27.41 -7.18 -50.92
N GLU A 35 28.32 -6.21 -51.13
CA GLU A 35 28.28 -5.01 -51.99
C GLU A 35 27.90 -3.67 -51.36
N SER A 36 28.85 -2.74 -51.47
CA SER A 36 28.89 -1.39 -50.90
C SER A 36 28.35 -0.34 -51.87
N PRO A 37 27.60 0.68 -51.41
CA PRO A 37 27.21 1.82 -52.24
C PRO A 37 28.27 2.92 -52.24
N GLU A 38 28.51 3.51 -53.42
CA GLU A 38 29.25 4.77 -53.58
C GLU A 38 28.46 5.96 -53.00
N GLU A 39 29.15 7.05 -52.66
CA GLU A 39 28.53 8.28 -52.13
C GLU A 39 27.60 8.96 -53.14
N PRO A 40 26.47 9.52 -52.66
CA PRO A 40 25.92 10.74 -53.24
C PRO A 40 25.85 11.88 -52.22
N THR A 41 26.23 13.06 -52.70
CA THR A 41 26.36 14.31 -51.95
C THR A 41 25.03 14.89 -51.44
N SER A 42 25.06 15.31 -50.16
CA SER A 42 24.40 16.48 -49.54
C SER A 42 22.99 16.98 -49.96
N ASN A 43 22.22 17.33 -48.92
CA ASN A 43 21.01 18.16 -48.93
C ASN A 43 19.75 17.62 -49.63
N THR A 44 18.93 16.87 -48.86
CA THR A 44 17.48 17.09 -48.89
C THR A 44 16.84 16.79 -47.54
N LEU A 45 16.09 17.75 -46.99
CA LEU A 45 15.34 17.58 -45.74
C LEU A 45 14.13 16.66 -45.99
N LEU A 46 14.03 15.58 -45.22
CA LEU A 46 12.89 14.67 -45.23
C LEU A 46 11.59 15.42 -44.90
N LYS A 47 10.69 15.50 -45.88
CA LYS A 47 9.29 15.91 -45.68
C LYS A 47 8.52 14.75 -45.03
N SER A 48 7.85 15.01 -43.92
CA SER A 48 6.86 14.10 -43.35
C SER A 48 5.64 14.00 -44.28
N THR A 49 5.24 12.78 -44.64
CA THR A 49 4.14 12.52 -45.56
C THR A 49 2.76 12.67 -44.91
N SER A 50 2.07 13.77 -45.22
CA SER A 50 0.61 13.89 -45.08
C SER A 50 0.04 14.81 -46.17
N GLU A 51 0.24 14.43 -47.43
CA GLU A 51 -0.29 15.18 -48.56
C GLU A 51 -1.81 14.95 -48.71
N ALA A 52 -2.59 16.02 -48.50
CA ALA A 52 -3.94 16.12 -49.04
C ALA A 52 -3.85 16.21 -50.58
N SER A 53 -4.90 15.78 -51.30
CA SER A 53 -4.82 15.70 -52.77
C SER A 53 -4.48 17.07 -53.41
N PRO A 54 -3.58 17.12 -54.41
CA PRO A 54 -3.18 18.38 -55.05
C PRO A 54 -4.35 19.18 -55.65
N ALA A 55 -5.42 18.49 -56.07
CA ALA A 55 -6.64 19.10 -56.60
C ALA A 55 -7.35 19.99 -55.56
N LEU A 56 -7.32 19.61 -54.28
CA LEU A 56 -7.98 20.36 -53.20
C LEU A 56 -7.26 21.68 -52.89
N GLN A 57 -5.92 21.71 -53.00
CA GLN A 57 -5.15 22.95 -52.88
C GLN A 57 -5.38 23.90 -54.06
N GLN A 58 -5.50 23.39 -55.30
CA GLN A 58 -5.85 24.22 -56.46
C GLN A 58 -7.24 24.86 -56.34
N ILE A 59 -8.24 24.12 -55.85
CA ILE A 59 -9.60 24.64 -55.66
C ILE A 59 -9.64 25.73 -54.57
N LEU A 60 -8.92 25.52 -53.45
CA LEU A 60 -8.86 26.49 -52.35
C LEU A 60 -8.02 27.74 -52.68
N GLY A 61 -7.11 27.68 -53.65
CA GLY A 61 -6.32 28.84 -54.11
C GLY A 61 -7.04 29.77 -55.10
N GLY A 62 -8.19 29.35 -55.65
CA GLY A 62 -8.77 29.98 -56.86
C GLY A 62 -9.71 31.17 -56.66
N THR A 63 -10.20 31.46 -55.45
CA THR A 63 -11.28 32.47 -55.26
C THR A 63 -11.09 33.33 -54.00
N LEU A 64 -10.32 34.41 -54.15
CA LEU A 64 -10.32 35.55 -53.23
C LEU A 64 -11.38 36.57 -53.67
N SER A 65 -12.64 36.42 -53.24
CA SER A 65 -13.61 37.54 -53.12
C SER A 65 -15.03 37.11 -52.70
N GLN A 66 -15.34 37.14 -51.40
CA GLN A 66 -16.31 38.08 -50.81
C GLN A 66 -16.30 37.97 -49.27
N GLN A 67 -16.45 39.10 -48.58
CA GLN A 67 -16.20 39.17 -47.14
C GLN A 67 -17.38 38.63 -46.31
N ARG A 68 -17.27 37.42 -45.75
CA ARG A 68 -17.83 37.16 -44.43
C ARG A 68 -16.95 37.83 -43.37
N LYS A 69 -17.23 39.10 -43.09
CA LYS A 69 -16.64 39.81 -41.93
C LYS A 69 -17.00 39.07 -40.64
N LEU A 70 -16.02 38.38 -40.05
CA LEU A 70 -15.97 38.24 -38.60
C LEU A 70 -16.09 39.64 -37.98
N PRO A 71 -16.75 39.83 -36.82
CA PRO A 71 -16.90 41.17 -36.20
C PRO A 71 -15.58 41.82 -35.76
N PHE A 72 -14.43 41.15 -35.96
CA PHE A 72 -13.12 41.48 -35.38
C PHE A 72 -11.94 41.39 -36.37
N LEU A 73 -12.16 41.18 -37.68
CA LEU A 73 -11.07 41.28 -38.64
C LEU A 73 -10.71 42.77 -38.87
N ALA A 74 -9.54 43.16 -38.37
CA ALA A 74 -8.91 44.44 -38.65
C ALA A 74 -8.56 44.58 -40.15
N PRO A 75 -8.10 45.75 -40.62
CA PRO A 75 -7.47 45.85 -41.95
C PRO A 75 -6.23 44.95 -42.04
N GLU A 76 -5.90 44.41 -43.22
CA GLU A 76 -4.69 43.57 -43.41
C GLU A 76 -3.40 44.28 -42.95
N SER A 77 -3.35 45.61 -43.01
CA SER A 77 -2.24 46.43 -42.51
C SER A 77 -2.01 46.38 -40.99
N GLU A 78 -2.94 45.80 -40.23
CA GLU A 78 -2.82 45.59 -38.77
C GLU A 78 -2.70 44.11 -38.37
N MET A 79 -2.44 43.23 -39.35
CA MET A 79 -2.28 41.79 -39.19
C MET A 79 -0.82 41.34 -39.42
N GLU A 80 -0.29 40.57 -38.49
CA GLU A 80 1.03 39.91 -38.59
C GLU A 80 0.81 38.39 -38.65
N VAL A 81 1.13 37.75 -39.78
CA VAL A 81 1.02 36.28 -39.93
C VAL A 81 2.20 35.61 -39.21
N LEU A 82 1.91 34.85 -38.16
CA LEU A 82 2.89 34.15 -37.34
C LEU A 82 3.25 32.74 -37.86
N ALA A 83 2.31 32.10 -38.55
CA ALA A 83 2.48 30.81 -39.23
C ALA A 83 1.31 30.53 -40.19
N GLU A 84 1.56 29.68 -41.18
CA GLU A 84 0.55 29.16 -42.10
C GLU A 84 0.90 27.70 -42.43
N TYR A 85 -0.07 26.78 -42.34
CA TYR A 85 0.11 25.36 -42.66
C TYR A 85 -1.23 24.72 -43.04
N GLY A 86 -1.25 23.89 -44.08
CA GLY A 86 -2.49 23.30 -44.60
C GLY A 86 -3.55 24.36 -44.92
N ASN A 87 -4.71 24.28 -44.28
CA ASN A 87 -5.80 25.25 -44.36
C ASN A 87 -5.87 26.20 -43.13
N VAL A 88 -4.79 26.32 -42.36
CA VAL A 88 -4.71 27.08 -41.11
C VAL A 88 -3.74 28.26 -41.25
N ARG A 89 -4.14 29.42 -40.73
CA ARG A 89 -3.29 30.61 -40.60
C ARG A 89 -3.37 31.15 -39.17
N ILE A 90 -2.21 31.42 -38.57
CA ILE A 90 -2.11 32.04 -37.24
C ILE A 90 -1.77 33.52 -37.42
N ILE A 91 -2.66 34.39 -36.98
CA ILE A 91 -2.58 35.84 -37.19
C ILE A 91 -2.51 36.55 -35.84
N LYS A 92 -1.57 37.48 -35.68
CA LYS A 92 -1.56 38.41 -34.55
C LYS A 92 -2.17 39.72 -35.00
N VAL A 93 -3.26 40.11 -34.34
CA VAL A 93 -3.98 41.37 -34.58
C VAL A 93 -3.61 42.36 -33.49
N LYS A 94 -3.27 43.60 -33.86
CA LYS A 94 -2.71 44.63 -32.96
C LYS A 94 -3.52 44.92 -31.68
N TRP A 95 -4.84 44.71 -31.72
CA TRP A 95 -5.78 45.04 -30.63
C TRP A 95 -6.37 43.82 -29.91
N GLU A 96 -6.13 42.60 -30.40
CA GLU A 96 -6.58 41.38 -29.74
C GLU A 96 -5.51 40.90 -28.76
N PRO A 97 -5.87 40.48 -27.52
CA PRO A 97 -4.90 40.03 -26.51
C PRO A 97 -4.32 38.64 -26.82
N VAL A 98 -4.91 37.91 -27.78
CA VAL A 98 -4.51 36.56 -28.20
C VAL A 98 -4.45 36.48 -29.73
N PRO A 99 -3.56 35.65 -30.32
CA PRO A 99 -3.58 35.38 -31.75
C PRO A 99 -4.92 34.79 -32.22
N VAL A 100 -5.26 35.05 -33.49
CA VAL A 100 -6.37 34.43 -34.19
C VAL A 100 -5.88 33.16 -34.90
N TYR A 101 -6.56 32.05 -34.65
CA TYR A 101 -6.43 30.82 -35.42
C TYR A 101 -7.49 30.86 -36.53
N GLU A 102 -7.10 31.26 -37.73
CA GLU A 102 -7.98 31.33 -38.89
C GLU A 102 -7.98 30.00 -39.63
N LEU A 103 -9.15 29.35 -39.67
CA LEU A 103 -9.37 28.12 -40.44
C LEU A 103 -10.03 28.49 -41.76
N LYS A 104 -9.37 28.23 -42.89
CA LYS A 104 -9.91 28.50 -44.23
C LYS A 104 -11.00 27.48 -44.54
N LEU A 105 -12.24 27.83 -44.17
CA LEU A 105 -13.44 27.07 -44.46
C LEU A 105 -13.93 27.43 -45.88
N PRO A 106 -14.36 26.44 -46.69
CA PRO A 106 -14.90 26.70 -48.01
C PRO A 106 -16.24 27.41 -47.93
N GLU A 107 -16.42 28.48 -48.71
CA GLU A 107 -17.67 29.21 -48.75
C GLU A 107 -18.70 28.47 -49.62
N LEU A 108 -19.82 28.08 -49.00
CA LEU A 108 -20.97 27.51 -49.69
C LEU A 108 -22.07 28.55 -49.88
N SER A 109 -22.61 28.64 -51.10
CA SER A 109 -23.83 29.39 -51.40
C SER A 109 -25.04 28.84 -50.65
N ASN A 110 -26.14 29.61 -50.63
CA ASN A 110 -27.39 29.17 -49.97
C ASN A 110 -28.04 27.96 -50.68
N GLU A 111 -27.80 27.78 -51.97
CA GLU A 111 -28.27 26.63 -52.74
C GLU A 111 -27.44 25.38 -52.44
N GLU A 112 -26.11 25.52 -52.40
CA GLU A 112 -25.20 24.43 -52.03
C GLU A 112 -25.42 23.95 -50.59
N LYS A 113 -25.74 24.85 -49.65
CA LYS A 113 -26.14 24.47 -48.28
C LYS A 113 -27.44 23.67 -48.23
N LYS A 114 -28.44 24.03 -49.05
CA LYS A 114 -29.68 23.25 -49.16
C LYS A 114 -29.38 21.87 -49.75
N LEU A 115 -28.58 21.80 -50.81
CA LEU A 115 -28.16 20.56 -51.45
C LEU A 115 -27.38 19.65 -50.48
N LEU A 116 -26.42 20.20 -49.73
CA LEU A 116 -25.68 19.47 -48.68
C LEU A 116 -26.64 18.82 -47.66
N ASN A 117 -27.64 19.57 -47.19
CA ASN A 117 -28.65 19.04 -46.27
C ASN A 117 -29.49 17.92 -46.92
N MET A 118 -29.94 18.07 -48.17
CA MET A 118 -30.68 17.01 -48.86
C MET A 118 -29.85 15.73 -49.05
N ILE A 119 -28.55 15.86 -49.37
CA ILE A 119 -27.65 14.70 -49.47
C ILE A 119 -27.45 14.06 -48.08
N LYS A 120 -27.29 14.87 -47.02
CA LYS A 120 -27.18 14.39 -45.63
C LYS A 120 -28.43 13.63 -45.18
N ASP A 121 -29.63 14.19 -45.40
CA ASP A 121 -30.90 13.56 -45.02
C ASP A 121 -31.09 12.22 -45.76
N ARG A 122 -30.72 12.16 -47.06
CA ARG A 122 -30.74 10.92 -47.83
C ARG A 122 -29.68 9.91 -47.35
N ALA A 123 -28.49 10.37 -46.99
CA ALA A 123 -27.44 9.53 -46.42
C ALA A 123 -27.86 8.89 -45.08
N VAL A 124 -28.57 9.62 -44.21
CA VAL A 124 -29.13 9.08 -42.95
C VAL A 124 -30.12 7.93 -43.21
N VAL A 125 -30.91 8.00 -44.30
CA VAL A 125 -31.91 6.98 -44.62
C VAL A 125 -31.30 5.76 -45.34
N GLN A 126 -30.38 5.99 -46.28
CA GLN A 126 -29.86 4.96 -47.18
C GLN A 126 -28.57 4.30 -46.69
N ILE A 127 -27.69 5.01 -45.98
CA ILE A 127 -26.41 4.48 -45.50
C ILE A 127 -26.60 3.88 -44.09
N ARG A 128 -26.94 2.59 -44.02
CA ARG A 128 -26.99 1.82 -42.78
C ARG A 128 -25.71 1.03 -42.57
N ILE A 129 -24.76 1.59 -41.83
CA ILE A 129 -23.59 0.87 -41.33
C ILE A 129 -23.81 0.59 -39.84
N ASN A 130 -23.67 -0.67 -39.41
CA ASN A 130 -23.67 -1.00 -37.99
C ASN A 130 -22.38 -0.45 -37.35
N PRO A 131 -22.44 0.44 -36.34
CA PRO A 131 -21.23 0.93 -35.67
C PRO A 131 -20.40 -0.18 -35.02
N GLU A 132 -21.02 -1.30 -34.65
CA GLU A 132 -20.32 -2.44 -34.01
C GLU A 132 -19.50 -3.26 -35.02
N SER A 133 -19.84 -3.26 -36.31
CA SER A 133 -19.16 -4.10 -37.31
C SER A 133 -17.85 -3.50 -37.84
N ILE A 134 -17.62 -2.19 -37.67
CA ILE A 134 -16.37 -1.51 -38.06
C ILE A 134 -15.93 -0.63 -36.87
N PRO A 135 -15.09 -1.16 -35.95
CA PRO A 135 -14.66 -0.43 -34.77
C PRO A 135 -13.75 0.77 -35.07
N ASP A 136 -12.89 0.69 -36.10
CA ASP A 136 -11.97 1.79 -36.43
C ASP A 136 -12.71 2.99 -37.05
N ILE A 137 -12.37 4.19 -36.58
CA ILE A 137 -13.02 5.43 -37.00
C ILE A 137 -12.51 5.91 -38.36
N GLU A 138 -11.23 5.75 -38.69
CA GLU A 138 -10.73 6.20 -40.00
C GLU A 138 -11.17 5.25 -41.13
N GLU A 139 -11.22 3.95 -40.88
CA GLU A 139 -11.85 2.97 -41.77
C GLU A 139 -13.35 3.25 -41.95
N ARG A 140 -14.10 3.47 -40.86
CA ARG A 140 -15.52 3.85 -40.91
C ARG A 140 -15.71 5.17 -41.67
N ARG A 141 -14.84 6.17 -41.47
CA ARG A 141 -14.82 7.43 -42.25
C ARG A 141 -14.56 7.16 -43.73
N ARG A 142 -13.59 6.31 -44.09
CA ARG A 142 -13.25 5.96 -45.47
C ARG A 142 -14.42 5.29 -46.20
N ILE A 143 -15.09 4.34 -45.54
CA ILE A 143 -16.26 3.63 -46.11
C ILE A 143 -17.45 4.60 -46.27
N PHE A 144 -17.77 5.38 -45.23
CA PHE A 144 -18.85 6.37 -45.30
C PHE A 144 -18.56 7.48 -46.33
N PHE A 145 -17.29 7.88 -46.49
CA PHE A 145 -16.86 8.82 -47.52
C PHE A 145 -17.07 8.27 -48.93
N LYS A 146 -16.70 7.01 -49.20
CA LYS A 146 -17.01 6.35 -50.50
C LYS A 146 -18.52 6.38 -50.78
N ALA A 147 -19.34 5.96 -49.81
CA ALA A 147 -20.79 5.90 -49.95
C ALA A 147 -21.45 7.28 -50.15
N VAL A 148 -21.04 8.30 -49.37
CA VAL A 148 -21.55 9.68 -49.52
C VAL A 148 -21.03 10.33 -50.81
N LYS A 149 -19.79 10.07 -51.25
CA LYS A 149 -19.26 10.56 -52.53
C LYS A 149 -20.11 10.05 -53.70
N GLN A 150 -20.49 8.78 -53.68
CA GLN A 150 -21.39 8.19 -54.68
C GLN A 150 -22.79 8.84 -54.65
N LEU A 151 -23.40 8.97 -53.46
CA LEU A 151 -24.69 9.64 -53.28
C LEU A 151 -24.70 11.11 -53.74
N ALA A 152 -23.64 11.85 -53.43
CA ALA A 152 -23.47 13.23 -53.90
C ALA A 152 -23.31 13.30 -55.43
N LYS A 153 -22.62 12.34 -56.04
CA LYS A 153 -22.45 12.23 -57.50
C LYS A 153 -23.78 11.92 -58.22
N GLU A 154 -24.64 11.11 -57.62
CA GLU A 154 -25.99 10.82 -58.14
C GLU A 154 -26.96 12.01 -58.00
N MET A 155 -26.90 12.74 -56.88
CA MET A 155 -27.78 13.90 -56.64
C MET A 155 -27.32 15.19 -57.32
N ALA A 156 -26.02 15.32 -57.60
CA ALA A 156 -25.43 16.52 -58.20
C ALA A 156 -24.41 16.16 -59.31
N PRO A 157 -24.81 15.42 -60.37
CA PRO A 157 -23.90 14.93 -61.41
C PRO A 157 -23.25 16.04 -62.25
N THR A 158 -23.76 17.27 -62.18
CA THR A 158 -23.22 18.46 -62.84
C THR A 158 -22.09 19.14 -62.07
N PHE A 159 -21.80 18.71 -60.83
CA PHE A 159 -20.75 19.29 -60.01
C PHE A 159 -19.39 18.64 -60.34
N SER A 160 -18.31 19.43 -60.26
CA SER A 160 -16.97 18.89 -60.45
C SER A 160 -16.62 17.87 -59.35
N GLU A 161 -15.77 16.90 -59.67
CA GLU A 161 -15.41 15.84 -58.73
C GLU A 161 -14.83 16.40 -57.41
N GLY A 162 -14.03 17.46 -57.46
CA GLY A 162 -13.55 18.16 -56.27
C GLY A 162 -14.65 18.82 -55.42
N LYS A 163 -15.76 19.30 -56.02
CA LYS A 163 -16.94 19.76 -55.25
C LYS A 163 -17.72 18.60 -54.63
N ILE A 164 -17.84 17.48 -55.34
CA ILE A 164 -18.49 16.27 -54.82
C ILE A 164 -17.68 15.71 -53.63
N GLU A 165 -16.35 15.66 -53.74
CA GLU A 165 -15.46 15.29 -52.62
C GLU A 165 -15.59 16.26 -51.45
N LEU A 166 -15.66 17.58 -51.69
CA LEU A 166 -15.87 18.55 -50.64
C LEU A 166 -17.20 18.32 -49.90
N PHE A 167 -18.31 18.10 -50.61
CA PHE A 167 -19.59 17.79 -49.97
C PHE A 167 -19.52 16.48 -49.17
N ALA A 168 -18.89 15.44 -49.71
CA ALA A 168 -18.70 14.19 -48.99
C ALA A 168 -17.83 14.36 -47.73
N GLN A 169 -16.77 15.16 -47.78
CA GLN A 169 -15.96 15.49 -46.60
C GLN A 169 -16.77 16.23 -45.53
N LEU A 170 -17.54 17.25 -45.91
CA LEU A 170 -18.36 18.03 -44.98
C LEU A 170 -19.47 17.17 -44.33
N ILE A 171 -20.11 16.29 -45.09
CA ILE A 171 -21.15 15.39 -44.57
C ILE A 171 -20.53 14.33 -43.65
N VAL A 172 -19.35 13.77 -43.96
CA VAL A 172 -18.65 12.83 -43.08
C VAL A 172 -18.17 13.53 -41.79
N GLN A 173 -17.68 14.77 -41.86
CA GLN A 173 -17.33 15.58 -40.68
C GLN A 173 -18.53 15.83 -39.76
N ASP A 174 -19.72 16.02 -40.32
CA ASP A 174 -20.94 16.29 -39.55
C ASP A 174 -21.61 15.01 -39.02
N MET A 175 -21.66 13.93 -39.81
CA MET A 175 -22.30 12.67 -39.44
C MET A 175 -21.43 11.75 -38.57
N ILE A 176 -20.14 11.57 -38.92
CA ILE A 176 -19.19 10.71 -38.18
C ILE A 176 -18.24 11.55 -37.31
N GLY A 177 -17.76 12.68 -37.83
CA GLY A 177 -16.82 13.54 -37.11
C GLY A 177 -17.46 14.45 -36.06
N TYR A 178 -16.69 15.42 -35.58
CA TYR A 178 -17.11 16.37 -34.55
C TYR A 178 -17.77 17.66 -35.11
N GLY A 179 -18.38 17.61 -36.30
CA GLY A 179 -19.00 18.76 -36.94
C GLY A 179 -18.00 19.88 -37.25
N ARG A 180 -18.37 21.15 -37.02
CA ARG A 180 -17.51 22.32 -37.31
C ARG A 180 -16.15 22.29 -36.61
N ILE A 181 -16.01 21.56 -35.49
CA ILE A 181 -14.73 21.44 -34.76
C ILE A 181 -13.90 20.23 -35.17
N ASP A 182 -14.38 19.36 -36.07
CA ASP A 182 -13.62 18.19 -36.57
C ASP A 182 -12.23 18.57 -37.11
N PRO A 183 -12.05 19.67 -37.89
CA PRO A 183 -10.73 20.10 -38.34
C PRO A 183 -9.79 20.51 -37.18
N LEU A 184 -10.33 21.06 -36.09
CA LEU A 184 -9.54 21.37 -34.89
C LEU A 184 -9.14 20.09 -34.15
N VAL A 185 -10.07 19.13 -34.02
CA VAL A 185 -9.79 17.83 -33.38
C VAL A 185 -8.72 17.05 -34.14
N ARG A 186 -8.62 17.21 -35.46
CA ARG A 186 -7.59 16.55 -36.29
C ARG A 186 -6.23 17.29 -36.34
N ASP A 187 -6.13 18.54 -35.92
CA ASP A 187 -4.84 19.27 -35.89
C ASP A 187 -4.01 18.90 -34.65
N ASP A 188 -2.88 18.22 -34.86
CA ASP A 188 -1.97 17.81 -33.78
C ASP A 188 -1.11 18.96 -33.22
N ASN A 189 -1.14 20.14 -33.85
CA ASN A 189 -0.57 21.36 -33.29
C ASN A 189 -1.42 21.95 -32.15
N LEU A 190 -2.66 21.48 -31.97
CA LEU A 190 -3.54 21.85 -30.87
C LEU A 190 -3.39 20.88 -29.67
N GLU A 191 -3.49 21.45 -28.48
CA GLU A 191 -3.46 20.75 -27.18
C GLU A 191 -4.83 20.77 -26.51
N GLU A 192 -5.64 21.81 -26.74
CA GLU A 192 -6.96 21.97 -26.14
C GLU A 192 -7.89 22.75 -27.07
N ILE A 193 -9.18 22.39 -27.10
CA ILE A 193 -10.25 23.03 -27.88
C ILE A 193 -11.38 23.34 -26.91
N MET A 194 -11.84 24.59 -26.87
CA MET A 194 -12.73 25.13 -25.84
C MET A 194 -13.93 25.85 -26.48
N VAL A 195 -15.11 25.24 -26.39
CA VAL A 195 -16.39 25.81 -26.79
C VAL A 195 -17.10 26.36 -25.56
N ILE A 196 -17.25 27.68 -25.48
CA ILE A 196 -17.68 28.42 -24.28
C ILE A 196 -19.14 28.91 -24.31
N GLY A 197 -20.00 28.22 -25.07
CA GLY A 197 -21.38 28.60 -25.35
C GLY A 197 -21.62 29.00 -26.81
N VAL A 198 -22.88 29.31 -27.13
CA VAL A 198 -23.30 29.74 -28.48
C VAL A 198 -23.06 31.21 -28.74
N ARG A 199 -22.95 31.60 -30.02
CA ARG A 199 -22.65 32.97 -30.51
C ARG A 199 -21.33 33.55 -29.98
N LYS A 200 -20.46 32.69 -29.44
CA LYS A 200 -19.09 33.01 -28.99
C LYS A 200 -18.09 32.23 -29.87
N PRO A 201 -16.87 32.75 -30.07
CA PRO A 201 -15.82 32.03 -30.79
C PRO A 201 -15.34 30.81 -29.99
N VAL A 202 -15.01 29.74 -30.68
CA VAL A 202 -14.24 28.62 -30.12
C VAL A 202 -12.82 29.09 -29.86
N TYR A 203 -12.25 28.74 -28.71
CA TYR A 203 -10.86 28.99 -28.35
C TYR A 203 -10.04 27.71 -28.50
N VAL A 204 -8.75 27.83 -28.79
CA VAL A 204 -7.82 26.69 -28.87
C VAL A 204 -6.50 27.01 -28.19
N TRP A 205 -5.88 26.01 -27.55
CA TRP A 205 -4.51 26.12 -27.08
C TRP A 205 -3.56 25.52 -28.13
N HIS A 206 -2.87 26.37 -28.87
CA HIS A 206 -1.89 25.96 -29.88
C HIS A 206 -0.52 25.74 -29.23
N ARG A 207 0.12 24.57 -29.44
CA ARG A 207 1.37 24.16 -28.76
C ARG A 207 2.51 25.20 -28.87
N LYS A 208 2.61 25.90 -30.00
CA LYS A 208 3.59 26.98 -30.26
C LYS A 208 3.14 28.39 -29.85
N PHE A 209 1.83 28.69 -29.92
CA PHE A 209 1.31 30.06 -29.84
C PHE A 209 0.45 30.33 -28.58
N ASN A 210 0.22 29.29 -27.77
CA ASN A 210 -0.64 29.27 -26.58
C ASN A 210 -2.11 29.53 -26.97
N MET A 211 -2.87 30.18 -26.09
CA MET A 211 -4.28 30.51 -26.31
C MET A 211 -4.47 31.31 -27.60
N CYS A 212 -5.33 30.82 -28.49
CA CYS A 212 -5.74 31.47 -29.74
C CYS A 212 -7.27 31.49 -29.85
N LYS A 213 -7.82 32.53 -30.45
CA LYS A 213 -9.26 32.70 -30.75
C LYS A 213 -9.52 32.21 -32.17
N THR A 214 -10.48 31.31 -32.39
CA THR A 214 -10.76 30.82 -33.76
C THR A 214 -11.80 31.67 -34.49
N ASN A 215 -11.93 31.46 -35.80
CA ASN A 215 -13.06 31.95 -36.61
C ASN A 215 -14.31 31.04 -36.56
N ILE A 216 -14.30 29.95 -35.77
CA ILE A 216 -15.45 29.04 -35.64
C ILE A 216 -16.39 29.55 -34.53
N VAL A 217 -17.67 29.65 -34.88
CA VAL A 217 -18.78 30.04 -33.97
C VAL A 217 -19.92 29.05 -34.16
N PHE A 218 -20.58 28.66 -33.06
CA PHE A 218 -21.83 27.91 -33.07
C PHE A 218 -23.02 28.85 -32.96
N ASP A 219 -23.91 28.83 -33.94
CA ASP A 219 -25.06 29.73 -34.01
C ASP A 219 -26.28 29.22 -33.21
N ASN A 220 -26.34 27.91 -32.98
CA ASN A 220 -27.49 27.19 -32.41
C ASN A 220 -27.03 26.13 -31.41
N GLU A 221 -27.70 26.06 -30.25
CA GLU A 221 -27.40 25.09 -29.19
C GLU A 221 -27.58 23.64 -29.65
N ARG A 222 -28.56 23.36 -30.53
CA ARG A 222 -28.83 22.00 -31.03
C ARG A 222 -27.64 21.38 -31.77
N GLU A 223 -26.86 22.19 -32.48
CA GLU A 223 -25.67 21.71 -33.21
C GLU A 223 -24.62 21.20 -32.21
N LEU A 224 -24.40 21.94 -31.13
CA LEU A 224 -23.44 21.60 -30.07
C LEU A 224 -23.96 20.46 -29.17
N LEU A 225 -25.25 20.44 -28.83
CA LEU A 225 -25.88 19.34 -28.08
C LEU A 225 -25.77 18.02 -28.85
N ASN A 226 -26.05 18.00 -30.15
CA ASN A 226 -25.90 16.78 -30.97
C ASN A 226 -24.47 16.21 -30.94
N ILE A 227 -23.45 17.07 -30.95
CA ILE A 227 -22.04 16.66 -30.82
C ILE A 227 -21.80 16.07 -29.42
N ILE A 228 -22.23 16.76 -28.36
CA ILE A 228 -22.06 16.33 -26.96
C ILE A 228 -22.78 14.99 -26.68
N GLU A 229 -24.02 14.83 -27.14
CA GLU A 229 -24.79 13.59 -27.01
C GLU A 229 -24.23 12.42 -27.82
N ARG A 230 -23.62 12.69 -28.98
CA ARG A 230 -22.93 11.66 -29.77
C ARG A 230 -21.67 11.20 -29.04
N ILE A 231 -20.87 12.12 -28.52
CA ILE A 231 -19.71 11.79 -27.68
C ILE A 231 -20.16 10.97 -26.48
N ALA A 232 -21.21 11.39 -25.77
CA ALA A 232 -21.75 10.63 -24.64
C ALA A 232 -22.15 9.20 -25.04
N ARG A 233 -22.87 9.02 -26.16
CA ARG A 233 -23.24 7.69 -26.67
C ARG A 233 -22.04 6.83 -27.07
N GLU A 234 -21.05 7.40 -27.76
CA GLU A 234 -19.82 6.70 -28.18
C GLU A 234 -19.05 6.15 -26.96
N VAL A 235 -18.96 6.94 -25.89
CA VAL A 235 -18.23 6.59 -24.65
C VAL A 235 -19.08 5.86 -23.61
N GLY A 236 -20.30 5.41 -23.97
CA GLY A 236 -21.19 4.65 -23.09
C GLY A 236 -21.75 5.45 -21.89
N ARG A 237 -21.84 6.78 -22.01
CA ARG A 237 -22.36 7.69 -20.97
C ARG A 237 -23.65 8.39 -21.39
N ARG A 238 -24.31 9.00 -20.41
CA ARG A 238 -25.55 9.77 -20.58
C ARG A 238 -25.29 11.21 -20.12
N ILE A 239 -25.82 12.16 -20.88
CA ILE A 239 -25.84 13.59 -20.52
C ILE A 239 -27.22 14.15 -20.86
N ASP A 240 -27.90 14.75 -19.88
CA ASP A 240 -29.23 15.37 -20.03
C ASP A 240 -29.54 16.29 -18.84
N GLN A 241 -30.77 16.78 -18.71
CA GLN A 241 -31.15 17.69 -17.62
C GLN A 241 -31.05 17.09 -16.20
N GLN A 242 -31.04 15.76 -16.05
CA GLN A 242 -30.83 15.08 -14.77
C GLN A 242 -29.33 14.79 -14.52
N SER A 243 -28.54 14.63 -15.58
CA SER A 243 -27.08 14.48 -15.53
C SER A 243 -26.40 15.49 -16.48
N PRO A 244 -26.37 16.79 -16.13
CA PRO A 244 -25.93 17.86 -17.03
C PRO A 244 -24.42 18.03 -17.16
N LEU A 245 -23.64 17.08 -16.64
CA LEU A 245 -22.17 17.06 -16.64
C LEU A 245 -21.70 15.77 -17.32
N LEU A 246 -20.75 15.89 -18.24
CA LEU A 246 -20.10 14.77 -18.91
C LEU A 246 -18.59 14.91 -18.80
N ASP A 247 -17.95 13.96 -18.13
CA ASP A 247 -16.51 13.72 -18.21
C ASP A 247 -16.29 12.34 -18.84
N ALA A 248 -15.48 12.30 -19.89
CA ALA A 248 -15.27 11.12 -20.71
C ALA A 248 -13.90 11.10 -21.40
N ARG A 249 -13.57 9.96 -22.01
CA ARG A 249 -12.39 9.75 -22.84
C ARG A 249 -12.82 9.26 -24.22
N LEU A 250 -12.31 9.88 -25.28
CA LEU A 250 -12.53 9.48 -26.67
C LEU A 250 -11.63 8.31 -27.06
N SER A 251 -11.96 7.69 -28.20
CA SER A 251 -11.26 6.57 -28.82
C SER A 251 -9.80 6.89 -29.24
N ASP A 252 -9.51 8.15 -29.61
CA ASP A 252 -8.15 8.67 -29.83
C ASP A 252 -7.35 8.88 -28.53
N GLY A 253 -7.97 8.61 -27.38
CA GLY A 253 -7.44 8.82 -26.05
C GLY A 253 -7.70 10.21 -25.46
N SER A 254 -8.19 11.19 -26.22
CA SER A 254 -8.42 12.58 -25.77
C SER A 254 -9.45 12.67 -24.64
N ARG A 255 -9.24 13.59 -23.68
CA ARG A 255 -10.20 13.82 -22.58
C ARG A 255 -11.25 14.85 -23.00
N VAL A 256 -12.52 14.57 -22.72
CA VAL A 256 -13.65 15.47 -22.99
C VAL A 256 -14.36 15.83 -21.68
N ASN A 257 -14.56 17.12 -21.46
CA ASN A 257 -15.51 17.64 -20.49
C ASN A 257 -16.61 18.41 -21.25
N ALA A 258 -17.88 18.20 -20.89
CA ALA A 258 -18.99 18.98 -21.42
C ALA A 258 -20.02 19.27 -20.33
N THR A 259 -20.67 20.44 -20.44
CA THR A 259 -21.75 20.83 -19.52
C THR A 259 -22.92 21.43 -20.29
N ILE A 260 -24.14 21.22 -19.79
CA ILE A 260 -25.37 21.71 -20.42
C ILE A 260 -26.27 22.47 -19.43
N PRO A 261 -27.25 23.27 -19.91
CA PRO A 261 -28.18 23.98 -19.04
C PRO A 261 -28.96 23.00 -18.14
N PRO A 262 -29.23 23.35 -16.87
CA PRO A 262 -29.11 24.68 -16.28
C PRO A 262 -27.74 25.04 -15.70
N ILE A 263 -26.75 24.13 -15.67
CA ILE A 263 -25.44 24.42 -15.05
C ILE A 263 -24.61 25.39 -15.91
N SER A 264 -24.67 25.25 -17.24
CA SER A 264 -24.05 26.18 -18.17
C SER A 264 -25.01 27.32 -18.55
N LEU A 265 -24.89 28.48 -17.88
CA LEU A 265 -25.82 29.61 -18.03
C LEU A 265 -25.87 30.21 -19.45
N ASP A 266 -24.75 30.19 -20.18
CA ASP A 266 -24.62 30.77 -21.53
C ASP A 266 -24.82 29.73 -22.67
N GLY A 267 -25.58 28.67 -22.38
CA GLY A 267 -25.74 27.51 -23.25
C GLY A 267 -24.61 26.47 -23.10
N PRO A 268 -24.67 25.35 -23.84
CA PRO A 268 -23.77 24.22 -23.68
C PRO A 268 -22.28 24.56 -23.85
N THR A 269 -21.41 23.89 -23.11
CA THR A 269 -19.96 24.00 -23.23
C THR A 269 -19.31 22.64 -23.51
N LEU A 270 -18.16 22.67 -24.19
CA LEU A 270 -17.40 21.48 -24.57
C LEU A 270 -15.89 21.81 -24.59
N THR A 271 -15.10 21.06 -23.82
CA THR A 271 -13.64 21.17 -23.78
C THR A 271 -13.01 19.83 -24.12
N ILE A 272 -12.24 19.78 -25.21
CA ILE A 272 -11.49 18.61 -25.67
C ILE A 272 -10.01 18.84 -25.44
N ARG A 273 -9.37 18.01 -24.60
CA ARG A 273 -7.92 18.04 -24.31
C ARG A 273 -7.23 16.92 -25.09
N LYS A 274 -6.43 17.30 -26.08
CA LYS A 274 -5.75 16.41 -27.03
C LYS A 274 -4.39 15.93 -26.51
N PHE A 275 -4.15 14.64 -26.61
CA PHE A 275 -2.81 14.09 -26.40
C PHE A 275 -1.89 14.36 -27.60
N LYS A 276 -0.60 14.54 -27.34
CA LYS A 276 0.41 14.62 -28.41
C LYS A 276 0.71 13.20 -28.89
N LYS A 277 0.57 12.97 -30.20
CA LYS A 277 0.75 11.67 -30.86
C LYS A 277 2.16 11.11 -30.65
N ASP A 278 3.19 11.94 -30.87
CA ASP A 278 4.58 11.61 -30.51
C ASP A 278 4.96 12.16 -29.13
N LYS A 279 5.32 11.30 -28.19
CA LYS A 279 5.91 11.72 -26.91
C LYS A 279 7.33 12.29 -27.11
N LEU A 280 7.75 13.16 -26.19
CA LEU A 280 9.12 13.68 -26.19
C LEU A 280 10.08 12.63 -25.63
N THR A 281 11.25 12.50 -26.24
CA THR A 281 12.31 11.59 -25.80
C THR A 281 13.29 12.26 -24.85
N ILE A 282 14.19 11.49 -24.23
CA ILE A 282 15.28 12.05 -23.42
C ILE A 282 16.16 13.04 -24.22
N ILE A 283 16.37 12.79 -25.52
CA ILE A 283 17.12 13.66 -26.43
C ILE A 283 16.40 15.01 -26.64
N ASP A 284 15.07 15.04 -26.68
CA ASP A 284 14.30 16.29 -26.67
C ASP A 284 14.48 17.05 -25.35
N LEU A 285 14.40 16.37 -24.21
CA LEU A 285 14.54 17.00 -22.89
C LEU A 285 15.95 17.56 -22.66
N ILE A 286 16.99 16.89 -23.18
CA ILE A 286 18.36 17.42 -23.21
C ILE A 286 18.44 18.66 -24.11
N ARG A 287 17.92 18.58 -25.35
CA ARG A 287 17.92 19.72 -26.31
C ARG A 287 17.17 20.94 -25.79
N TYR A 288 16.11 20.75 -25.02
CA TYR A 288 15.36 21.85 -24.40
C TYR A 288 16.04 22.43 -23.15
N GLY A 289 17.13 21.85 -22.66
CA GLY A 289 17.80 22.24 -21.41
C GLY A 289 16.99 21.85 -20.16
N THR A 290 16.16 20.81 -20.24
CA THR A 290 15.49 20.22 -19.05
C THR A 290 16.43 19.26 -18.32
N PHE A 291 17.26 18.53 -19.07
CA PHE A 291 18.38 17.72 -18.59
C PHE A 291 19.70 18.19 -19.21
N SER A 292 20.82 17.87 -18.56
CA SER A 292 22.14 17.80 -19.21
C SER A 292 22.46 16.35 -19.59
N LEU A 293 23.44 16.14 -20.49
CA LEU A 293 23.93 14.80 -20.84
C LEU A 293 24.42 14.02 -19.60
N ASP A 294 25.14 14.69 -18.71
CA ASP A 294 25.67 14.12 -17.45
C ASP A 294 24.54 13.60 -16.53
N ILE A 295 23.48 14.40 -16.36
CA ILE A 295 22.33 14.03 -15.52
C ILE A 295 21.49 12.94 -16.18
N ALA A 296 21.31 13.00 -17.50
CA ALA A 296 20.57 11.97 -18.23
C ALA A 296 21.29 10.60 -18.15
N ALA A 297 22.63 10.58 -18.22
CA ALA A 297 23.41 9.36 -18.05
C ALA A 297 23.41 8.84 -16.60
N LEU A 298 23.48 9.73 -15.59
CA LEU A 298 23.34 9.35 -14.18
C LEU A 298 21.95 8.75 -13.90
N LEU A 299 20.89 9.38 -14.42
CA LEU A 299 19.52 8.86 -14.27
C LEU A 299 19.29 7.59 -15.09
N TRP A 300 20.01 7.37 -16.20
CA TRP A 300 20.03 6.08 -16.88
C TRP A 300 20.57 5.00 -15.94
N ILE A 301 21.74 5.18 -15.31
CA ILE A 301 22.24 4.22 -14.29
C ILE A 301 21.24 3.99 -13.17
N PHE A 302 20.58 5.04 -12.67
CA PHE A 302 19.62 4.91 -11.58
C PHE A 302 18.37 4.14 -12.01
N VAL A 303 17.84 4.37 -13.22
CA VAL A 303 16.73 3.58 -13.75
C VAL A 303 17.18 2.14 -14.03
N ASP A 304 18.30 1.94 -14.70
CA ASP A 304 18.88 0.64 -15.03
C ASP A 304 19.08 -0.24 -13.78
N GLY A 305 19.79 0.26 -12.77
CA GLY A 305 20.08 -0.47 -11.55
C GLY A 305 21.11 -1.60 -11.71
N LEU A 306 21.72 -1.73 -12.90
CA LEU A 306 22.75 -2.70 -13.26
C LEU A 306 22.36 -4.15 -12.91
N GLY A 307 21.07 -4.48 -13.09
CA GLY A 307 20.50 -5.79 -12.76
C GLY A 307 20.46 -6.16 -11.26
N VAL A 308 20.89 -5.27 -10.35
CA VAL A 308 21.00 -5.58 -8.91
C VAL A 308 20.08 -4.75 -8.02
N LYS A 309 19.97 -3.44 -8.26
CA LYS A 309 19.09 -2.53 -7.51
C LYS A 309 18.74 -1.29 -8.37
N PRO A 310 17.60 -1.30 -9.09
CA PRO A 310 17.07 -0.08 -9.69
C PRO A 310 16.65 0.92 -8.61
N ALA A 311 16.75 2.21 -8.93
CA ALA A 311 16.35 3.29 -8.05
C ALA A 311 14.83 3.46 -8.04
N ASN A 312 14.29 3.71 -6.85
CA ASN A 312 12.94 4.21 -6.69
C ASN A 312 12.95 5.72 -6.95
N ILE A 313 12.29 6.17 -8.02
CA ILE A 313 12.33 7.56 -8.51
C ILE A 313 10.94 8.20 -8.48
N LEU A 314 10.87 9.42 -7.95
CA LEU A 314 9.69 10.26 -7.84
C LEU A 314 9.87 11.55 -8.65
N VAL A 315 9.09 11.71 -9.73
CA VAL A 315 9.03 12.96 -10.49
C VAL A 315 7.92 13.86 -9.94
N ALA A 316 8.29 14.95 -9.27
CA ALA A 316 7.37 15.86 -8.59
C ALA A 316 7.37 17.27 -9.21
N GLY A 317 6.28 18.01 -9.03
CA GLY A 317 6.08 19.32 -9.66
C GLY A 317 4.61 19.74 -9.76
N GLY A 318 4.37 21.01 -10.04
CA GLY A 318 3.04 21.57 -10.26
C GLY A 318 2.30 21.02 -11.50
N THR A 319 1.04 21.39 -11.67
CA THR A 319 0.23 20.98 -12.83
C THR A 319 0.81 21.54 -14.14
N GLY A 320 0.88 20.72 -15.19
CA GLY A 320 1.45 21.10 -16.49
C GLY A 320 2.98 21.28 -16.52
N SER A 321 3.71 20.99 -15.43
CA SER A 321 5.18 21.13 -15.38
C SER A 321 5.94 20.14 -16.26
N GLY A 322 5.29 19.05 -16.68
CA GLY A 322 5.87 18.02 -17.55
C GLY A 322 6.25 16.71 -16.85
N LYS A 323 5.77 16.45 -15.62
CA LYS A 323 6.04 15.23 -14.84
C LYS A 323 5.91 13.94 -15.68
N THR A 324 4.73 13.71 -16.26
CA THR A 324 4.44 12.52 -17.09
C THR A 324 5.37 12.41 -18.30
N THR A 325 5.80 13.54 -18.88
CA THR A 325 6.76 13.59 -19.99
C THR A 325 8.15 13.13 -19.56
N THR A 326 8.62 13.61 -18.41
CA THR A 326 9.89 13.21 -17.80
C THR A 326 9.86 11.74 -17.38
N LEU A 327 8.76 11.29 -16.77
CA LEU A 327 8.51 9.89 -16.43
C LEU A 327 8.57 8.99 -17.69
N ASN A 328 7.92 9.39 -18.78
CA ASN A 328 7.96 8.67 -20.06
C ASN A 328 9.37 8.61 -20.65
N SER A 329 10.14 9.69 -20.54
CA SER A 329 11.52 9.75 -21.06
C SER A 329 12.47 8.88 -20.24
N LEU A 330 12.33 8.87 -18.91
CA LEU A 330 13.13 8.03 -18.02
C LEU A 330 12.77 6.55 -18.14
N ALA A 331 11.49 6.23 -18.36
CA ALA A 331 11.05 4.85 -18.58
C ALA A 331 11.62 4.23 -19.87
N MET A 332 12.20 5.01 -20.79
CA MET A 332 12.98 4.48 -21.93
C MET A 332 14.27 3.76 -21.50
N PHE A 333 14.80 4.07 -20.30
CA PHE A 333 16.00 3.46 -19.74
C PHE A 333 15.73 2.15 -18.99
N ILE A 334 14.47 1.71 -18.88
CA ILE A 334 14.14 0.42 -18.28
C ILE A 334 14.67 -0.71 -19.18
N PRO A 335 15.43 -1.69 -18.63
CA PRO A 335 15.92 -2.83 -19.40
C PRO A 335 14.80 -3.60 -20.12
N PRO A 336 15.01 -4.04 -21.38
CA PRO A 336 13.95 -4.60 -22.23
C PRO A 336 13.41 -5.96 -21.77
N ASN A 337 14.14 -6.64 -20.89
CA ASN A 337 13.78 -7.94 -20.29
C ASN A 337 12.86 -7.81 -19.06
N GLU A 338 12.63 -6.61 -18.55
CA GLU A 338 11.79 -6.37 -17.38
C GLU A 338 10.30 -6.23 -17.73
N ARG A 339 9.43 -6.81 -16.89
CA ARG A 339 7.98 -6.67 -16.97
C ARG A 339 7.53 -5.36 -16.33
N VAL A 340 6.99 -4.45 -17.15
CA VAL A 340 6.50 -3.14 -16.71
C VAL A 340 4.99 -3.13 -16.61
N ILE A 341 4.44 -2.62 -15.51
CA ILE A 341 3.01 -2.34 -15.39
C ILE A 341 2.78 -0.86 -15.09
N SER A 342 2.07 -0.17 -15.96
CA SER A 342 1.69 1.23 -15.77
C SER A 342 0.25 1.36 -15.30
N ILE A 343 0.01 2.19 -14.29
CA ILE A 343 -1.29 2.52 -13.72
C ILE A 343 -1.49 4.02 -13.84
N GLU A 344 -2.58 4.44 -14.49
CA GLU A 344 -2.84 5.86 -14.75
C GLU A 344 -4.34 6.18 -14.60
N ASP A 345 -4.71 7.40 -14.18
CA ASP A 345 -6.13 7.85 -14.24
C ASP A 345 -6.62 8.05 -15.67
N THR A 346 -5.69 8.16 -16.60
CA THR A 346 -5.91 8.13 -18.04
C THR A 346 -4.62 7.65 -18.65
N ALA A 347 -4.64 6.66 -19.54
CA ALA A 347 -3.39 6.10 -20.05
C ALA A 347 -2.64 7.10 -20.95
N GLU A 348 -1.68 7.86 -20.40
CA GLU A 348 -0.90 8.90 -21.07
C GLU A 348 0.51 8.41 -21.49
N LEU A 349 1.04 7.36 -20.88
CA LEU A 349 2.38 6.84 -21.18
C LEU A 349 2.45 6.13 -22.55
N GLN A 350 3.65 6.08 -23.12
CA GLN A 350 4.01 5.34 -24.34
C GLN A 350 5.47 4.91 -24.22
N LEU A 351 5.69 3.61 -23.99
CA LEU A 351 7.00 3.04 -23.67
C LEU A 351 7.51 2.16 -24.81
N PRO A 352 8.81 2.19 -25.16
CA PRO A 352 9.41 1.32 -26.20
C PRO A 352 9.69 -0.11 -25.70
N ILE A 353 8.82 -0.64 -24.84
CA ILE A 353 9.00 -1.89 -24.09
C ILE A 353 7.91 -2.87 -24.49
N GLU A 354 8.30 -4.10 -24.82
CA GLU A 354 7.36 -5.14 -25.27
C GLU A 354 6.56 -5.75 -24.12
N HIS A 355 7.21 -6.05 -23.00
CA HIS A 355 6.57 -6.71 -21.86
C HIS A 355 5.83 -5.71 -20.94
N TRP A 356 4.97 -4.89 -21.54
CA TRP A 356 4.28 -3.78 -20.87
C TRP A 356 2.78 -4.04 -20.74
N VAL A 357 2.26 -3.97 -19.51
CA VAL A 357 0.82 -4.01 -19.22
C VAL A 357 0.33 -2.62 -18.81
N ARG A 358 -0.82 -2.21 -19.36
CA ARG A 358 -1.44 -0.89 -19.12
C ARG A 358 -2.74 -1.06 -18.37
N LEU A 359 -2.90 -0.35 -17.25
CA LEU A 359 -4.10 -0.33 -16.43
C LEU A 359 -4.57 1.11 -16.26
N GLU A 360 -5.88 1.32 -16.31
CA GLU A 360 -6.53 2.63 -16.21
C GLU A 360 -7.65 2.58 -15.17
N THR A 361 -7.77 3.64 -14.36
CA THR A 361 -8.83 3.70 -13.32
C THR A 361 -10.21 3.78 -13.97
N ARG A 362 -11.23 3.26 -13.27
CA ARG A 362 -12.62 3.31 -13.74
C ARG A 362 -13.47 4.01 -12.68
N PRO A 363 -14.02 5.20 -12.93
CA PRO A 363 -14.99 5.81 -12.02
C PRO A 363 -16.27 4.96 -11.92
N PRO A 364 -17.10 5.13 -10.88
CA PRO A 364 -18.34 4.37 -10.71
C PRO A 364 -19.30 4.58 -11.90
N ASN A 365 -20.12 3.56 -12.14
CA ASN A 365 -21.24 3.65 -13.08
C ASN A 365 -22.39 4.51 -12.51
N ILE A 366 -23.46 4.67 -13.29
CA ILE A 366 -24.63 5.50 -12.94
C ILE A 366 -25.34 5.00 -11.66
N GLU A 367 -25.21 3.73 -11.29
CA GLU A 367 -25.74 3.17 -10.04
C GLU A 367 -24.80 3.35 -8.83
N GLY A 368 -23.67 4.06 -8.98
CA GLY A 368 -22.64 4.18 -7.95
C GLY A 368 -21.81 2.91 -7.75
N LYS A 369 -21.81 1.98 -8.71
CA LYS A 369 -21.15 0.66 -8.60
C LYS A 369 -20.01 0.49 -9.60
N GLY A 370 -19.11 -0.43 -9.28
CA GLY A 370 -18.04 -0.86 -10.20
C GLY A 370 -16.94 0.19 -10.39
N GLU A 371 -16.75 1.10 -9.45
CA GLU A 371 -15.53 1.88 -9.36
C GLU A 371 -14.32 0.94 -9.23
N ILE A 372 -13.21 1.31 -9.87
CA ILE A 372 -11.90 0.68 -9.75
C ILE A 372 -10.91 1.83 -9.56
N THR A 373 -10.48 2.04 -8.32
CA THR A 373 -9.60 3.15 -7.96
C THR A 373 -8.16 2.86 -8.34
N MET A 374 -7.29 3.88 -8.27
CA MET A 374 -5.87 3.66 -8.48
C MET A 374 -5.27 2.75 -7.40
N ASP A 375 -5.78 2.81 -6.17
CA ASP A 375 -5.36 1.97 -5.06
C ASP A 375 -5.66 0.48 -5.33
N ASP A 376 -6.85 0.18 -5.88
CA ASP A 376 -7.24 -1.18 -6.29
C ASP A 376 -6.33 -1.74 -7.38
N LEU A 377 -5.99 -0.91 -8.38
CA LEU A 377 -5.06 -1.29 -9.45
C LEU A 377 -3.66 -1.53 -8.91
N VAL A 378 -3.15 -0.67 -8.02
CA VAL A 378 -1.83 -0.87 -7.41
C VAL A 378 -1.81 -2.17 -6.60
N LYS A 379 -2.82 -2.45 -5.77
CA LYS A 379 -2.95 -3.74 -5.06
C LYS A 379 -2.96 -4.92 -6.03
N ASN A 380 -3.68 -4.80 -7.14
CA ASN A 380 -3.75 -5.85 -8.16
C ASN A 380 -2.40 -6.08 -8.86
N THR A 381 -1.63 -5.03 -9.18
CA THR A 381 -0.32 -5.19 -9.83
C THR A 381 0.67 -6.00 -9.01
N LEU A 382 0.60 -5.97 -7.67
CA LEU A 382 1.44 -6.82 -6.81
C LEU A 382 1.22 -8.33 -7.04
N ARG A 383 0.09 -8.73 -7.64
CA ARG A 383 -0.22 -10.12 -8.03
C ARG A 383 0.24 -10.46 -9.44
N MET A 384 0.60 -9.48 -10.25
CA MET A 384 0.89 -9.60 -11.68
C MET A 384 2.39 -9.81 -12.00
N ARG A 385 3.21 -10.05 -10.96
CA ARG A 385 4.68 -10.19 -11.02
C ARG A 385 5.38 -9.06 -11.82
N PRO A 386 5.21 -7.78 -11.45
CA PRO A 386 5.94 -6.68 -12.08
C PRO A 386 7.40 -6.68 -11.63
N ASP A 387 8.31 -6.36 -12.55
CA ASP A 387 9.66 -5.90 -12.23
C ASP A 387 9.67 -4.37 -12.04
N ARG A 388 8.78 -3.65 -12.77
CA ARG A 388 8.50 -2.22 -12.60
C ARG A 388 7.01 -1.95 -12.42
N ILE A 389 6.68 -1.09 -11.47
CA ILE A 389 5.35 -0.45 -11.36
C ILE A 389 5.54 1.04 -11.62
N ILE A 390 4.81 1.58 -12.60
CA ILE A 390 4.80 3.00 -12.92
C ILE A 390 3.42 3.55 -12.58
N VAL A 391 3.32 4.42 -11.58
CA VAL A 391 2.07 5.11 -11.23
C VAL A 391 2.14 6.54 -11.78
N GLY A 392 1.26 6.85 -12.74
CA GLY A 392 1.34 8.06 -13.56
C GLY A 392 1.09 9.36 -12.80
N GLU A 393 0.20 9.34 -11.81
CA GLU A 393 -0.12 10.49 -10.95
C GLU A 393 -0.59 9.97 -9.59
N VAL A 394 -0.15 10.60 -8.49
CA VAL A 394 -0.45 10.14 -7.12
C VAL A 394 -0.93 11.32 -6.29
N ARG A 395 -2.12 11.13 -5.71
CA ARG A 395 -2.99 12.15 -5.13
C ARG A 395 -3.69 11.70 -3.83
N GLY A 396 -3.76 10.40 -3.55
CA GLY A 396 -4.68 9.79 -2.58
C GLY A 396 -4.14 8.51 -1.90
N PRO A 397 -5.02 7.60 -1.44
CA PRO A 397 -4.64 6.38 -0.70
C PRO A 397 -3.70 5.45 -1.47
N GLU A 398 -3.74 5.46 -2.80
CA GLU A 398 -2.82 4.73 -3.66
C GLU A 398 -1.36 5.14 -3.40
N ALA A 399 -1.12 6.34 -2.87
CA ALA A 399 0.15 6.73 -2.30
C ALA A 399 0.59 5.65 -1.32
N ARG A 400 -0.12 5.41 -0.19
CA ARG A 400 0.23 4.42 0.85
C ARG A 400 0.44 2.98 0.32
N THR A 401 -0.25 2.56 -0.73
CA THR A 401 -0.17 1.17 -1.23
C THR A 401 0.91 0.97 -2.28
N MET A 402 1.03 1.89 -3.24
CA MET A 402 2.22 1.97 -4.10
C MET A 402 3.42 2.06 -3.18
N PHE A 403 3.27 2.87 -2.12
CA PHE A 403 4.08 2.84 -0.94
C PHE A 403 4.40 1.40 -0.48
N THR A 404 3.52 0.65 0.20
CA THR A 404 3.78 -0.76 0.57
C THR A 404 4.66 -1.56 -0.43
N ALA A 405 4.41 -1.48 -1.74
CA ALA A 405 5.17 -2.17 -2.79
C ALA A 405 6.70 -2.03 -2.68
N MET A 406 7.28 -0.83 -2.52
CA MET A 406 8.74 -0.64 -2.65
C MET A 406 9.63 -1.33 -1.57
N ASN A 407 9.07 -1.85 -0.46
CA ASN A 407 9.75 -2.71 0.56
C ASN A 407 8.97 -4.04 0.69
N THR A 408 8.11 -4.42 -0.25
CA THR A 408 7.72 -5.84 -0.33
C THR A 408 8.93 -6.75 -0.65
N GLY A 409 10.12 -6.18 -0.87
CA GLY A 409 11.43 -6.84 -0.73
C GLY A 409 12.13 -6.64 0.62
N HIS A 410 11.43 -6.73 1.76
CA HIS A 410 12.03 -6.54 3.08
C HIS A 410 12.99 -7.66 3.51
N ASN A 411 14.13 -7.27 4.11
CA ASN A 411 15.07 -8.16 4.82
C ASN A 411 14.82 -8.18 6.36
N GLY A 412 13.66 -7.72 6.82
CA GLY A 412 13.29 -7.74 8.24
C GLY A 412 12.85 -9.14 8.63
N ALA A 413 13.39 -9.70 9.72
CA ALA A 413 12.96 -11.02 10.18
C ALA A 413 13.10 -11.14 11.71
N LEU A 414 12.12 -11.81 12.32
CA LEU A 414 12.05 -12.14 13.74
C LEU A 414 12.75 -13.46 14.05
N TYR A 415 13.17 -13.62 15.30
CA TYR A 415 13.66 -14.88 15.82
C TYR A 415 12.52 -15.87 16.13
N ASP A 416 12.79 -17.17 15.99
CA ASP A 416 11.90 -18.32 16.22
C ASP A 416 10.94 -18.17 17.42
N PHE A 417 11.50 -17.73 18.57
CA PHE A 417 10.78 -17.62 19.84
C PHE A 417 9.93 -16.33 19.99
N SER A 418 9.78 -15.54 18.93
CA SER A 418 8.84 -14.41 18.94
C SER A 418 7.40 -14.92 18.93
N ILE A 419 6.69 -14.67 20.03
CA ILE A 419 5.28 -15.01 20.21
C ILE A 419 4.44 -14.08 19.35
N ILE A 420 3.71 -14.65 18.38
CA ILE A 420 2.72 -13.95 17.55
C ILE A 420 1.31 -14.29 18.01
N GLN A 421 0.40 -13.33 17.85
CA GLN A 421 -1.01 -13.51 18.19
C GLN A 421 -1.86 -13.82 16.96
N LEU A 422 -2.64 -14.90 17.03
CA LEU A 422 -3.67 -15.26 16.07
C LEU A 422 -5.03 -14.66 16.47
N SER A 423 -5.91 -14.41 15.48
CA SER A 423 -7.25 -13.86 15.69
C SER A 423 -8.20 -14.78 16.47
N ASP A 424 -7.92 -16.08 16.50
CA ASP A 424 -8.68 -17.07 17.28
C ASP A 424 -8.30 -17.07 18.77
N GLY A 425 -7.39 -16.18 19.18
CA GLY A 425 -6.90 -16.06 20.55
C GLY A 425 -5.72 -16.95 20.87
N ARG A 426 -5.25 -17.81 19.96
CA ARG A 426 -4.03 -18.59 20.19
C ARG A 426 -2.79 -17.71 20.02
N PHE A 427 -1.76 -18.10 20.74
CA PHE A 427 -0.42 -17.54 20.64
C PHE A 427 0.54 -18.67 20.28
N GLU A 428 1.22 -18.54 19.15
CA GLU A 428 2.21 -19.49 18.66
C GLU A 428 3.58 -18.80 18.63
N LEU A 429 4.66 -19.57 18.76
CA LEU A 429 6.00 -19.08 18.43
C LEU A 429 6.09 -19.00 16.91
N ILE A 430 6.53 -17.85 16.36
CA ILE A 430 6.54 -17.63 14.90
C ILE A 430 7.32 -18.72 14.17
N GLY A 431 8.46 -19.16 14.71
CA GLY A 431 9.24 -20.23 14.08
C GLY A 431 8.62 -21.60 14.22
N THR A 432 7.94 -21.90 15.34
CA THR A 432 7.15 -23.14 15.47
C THR A 432 5.97 -23.18 14.49
N LEU A 433 5.23 -22.08 14.33
CA LEU A 433 4.14 -21.99 13.36
C LEU A 433 4.67 -22.10 11.93
N CYS A 434 5.68 -21.30 11.59
CA CYS A 434 6.28 -21.33 10.26
C CYS A 434 6.86 -22.72 9.96
N ASN A 435 7.63 -23.35 10.86
CA ASN A 435 8.20 -24.67 10.60
C ASN A 435 7.13 -25.76 10.42
N LYS A 436 6.03 -25.76 11.18
CA LYS A 436 4.89 -26.66 10.94
C LYS A 436 4.33 -26.50 9.53
N LEU A 437 4.18 -25.26 9.06
CA LEU A 437 3.65 -24.95 7.73
C LEU A 437 4.68 -25.27 6.62
N PHE A 438 5.95 -24.91 6.81
CA PHE A 438 7.06 -25.30 5.92
C PHE A 438 7.25 -26.82 5.85
N GLU A 439 6.88 -27.57 6.88
CA GLU A 439 6.85 -29.03 6.84
C GLU A 439 5.60 -29.59 6.16
N LYS A 440 4.42 -29.02 6.42
CA LYS A 440 3.14 -29.41 5.80
C LYS A 440 3.15 -29.17 4.28
N TYR A 441 3.76 -28.09 3.80
CA TYR A 441 3.80 -27.70 2.37
C TYR A 441 5.21 -27.70 1.77
N LYS A 442 6.04 -28.70 2.11
CA LYS A 442 7.39 -28.86 1.54
C LYS A 442 7.45 -28.73 0.01
N GLU A 443 6.42 -29.19 -0.70
CA GLU A 443 6.33 -29.13 -2.17
C GLU A 443 5.93 -27.75 -2.74
N ARG A 444 5.47 -26.81 -1.90
CA ARG A 444 5.04 -25.45 -2.29
C ARG A 444 6.04 -24.37 -1.87
N ILE A 445 7.20 -24.75 -1.36
CA ILE A 445 8.26 -23.80 -0.97
C ILE A 445 8.76 -23.09 -2.23
N LYS A 446 8.63 -21.76 -2.24
CA LYS A 446 9.20 -20.87 -3.25
C LYS A 446 10.43 -20.17 -2.67
N THR A 447 11.46 -19.97 -3.47
CA THR A 447 12.69 -19.28 -3.06
C THR A 447 12.80 -17.93 -3.77
N TYR A 448 13.24 -16.91 -3.03
CA TYR A 448 13.54 -15.58 -3.55
C TYR A 448 14.85 -15.08 -2.92
N LYS A 449 15.93 -15.03 -3.72
CA LYS A 449 17.31 -14.82 -3.23
C LYS A 449 17.65 -15.87 -2.17
N ASP A 450 17.99 -15.47 -0.95
CA ASP A 450 18.26 -16.37 0.19
C ASP A 450 17.04 -16.59 1.12
N LEU A 451 15.88 -16.02 0.77
CA LEU A 451 14.61 -16.21 1.49
C LEU A 451 13.82 -17.39 0.89
N GLU A 452 13.20 -18.17 1.76
CA GLU A 452 12.20 -19.18 1.42
C GLU A 452 10.83 -18.69 1.89
N TYR A 453 9.79 -18.93 1.10
CA TYR A 453 8.42 -18.54 1.45
C TYR A 453 7.38 -19.55 0.99
N ILE A 454 6.24 -19.55 1.67
CA ILE A 454 5.03 -20.24 1.26
C ILE A 454 3.91 -19.23 1.18
N GLU A 455 3.16 -19.31 0.08
CA GLU A 455 1.95 -18.54 -0.19
C GLU A 455 0.74 -19.38 0.24
N LEU A 456 -0.05 -18.84 1.17
CA LEU A 456 -1.17 -19.53 1.79
C LEU A 456 -2.42 -19.40 0.91
N GLU A 457 -3.02 -20.55 0.58
CA GLU A 457 -4.33 -20.63 -0.05
C GLU A 457 -5.42 -20.27 0.97
N GLU A 458 -6.61 -19.88 0.52
CA GLU A 458 -7.66 -19.31 1.38
C GLU A 458 -8.02 -20.18 2.60
N GLU A 459 -7.99 -21.51 2.42
CA GLU A 459 -8.27 -22.52 3.45
C GLU A 459 -7.19 -22.59 4.56
N ASP A 460 -5.96 -22.15 4.25
CA ASP A 460 -4.78 -22.23 5.11
C ASP A 460 -4.35 -20.85 5.66
N ARG A 461 -4.99 -19.77 5.19
CA ARG A 461 -4.79 -18.42 5.72
C ARG A 461 -5.26 -18.34 7.17
N PHE A 462 -4.51 -17.58 7.97
CA PHE A 462 -4.86 -17.27 9.34
C PHE A 462 -4.69 -15.78 9.57
N ASN A 463 -5.51 -15.19 10.44
CA ASN A 463 -5.39 -13.78 10.75
C ASN A 463 -4.51 -13.58 11.98
N VAL A 464 -3.67 -12.55 11.94
CA VAL A 464 -2.89 -12.09 13.10
C VAL A 464 -3.43 -10.76 13.60
N VAL A 465 -3.10 -10.44 14.84
CA VAL A 465 -3.46 -9.15 15.44
C VAL A 465 -2.51 -8.05 14.97
N SER A 466 -3.10 -6.98 14.45
CA SER A 466 -2.43 -5.75 13.99
C SER A 466 -2.97 -4.53 14.75
N VAL A 467 -2.41 -3.35 14.44
CA VAL A 467 -2.91 -2.07 14.89
C VAL A 467 -3.02 -1.11 13.70
N GLY A 468 -4.21 -0.52 13.54
CA GLY A 468 -4.51 0.43 12.48
C GLY A 468 -3.92 1.84 12.69
N PRO A 469 -4.04 2.74 11.70
CA PRO A 469 -3.54 4.12 11.80
C PRO A 469 -4.20 4.98 12.90
N ASP A 470 -5.39 4.59 13.34
CA ASP A 470 -6.13 5.15 14.47
C ASP A 470 -5.65 4.63 15.84
N LEU A 471 -4.60 3.80 15.84
CA LEU A 471 -4.04 3.07 16.97
C LEU A 471 -5.02 2.06 17.59
N LYS A 472 -6.06 1.63 16.86
CA LYS A 472 -6.96 0.56 17.30
C LYS A 472 -6.46 -0.81 16.89
N SER A 473 -6.74 -1.78 17.76
CA SER A 473 -6.44 -3.19 17.53
C SER A 473 -7.40 -3.78 16.50
N GLY A 474 -6.84 -4.55 15.56
CA GLY A 474 -7.58 -5.23 14.51
C GLY A 474 -7.03 -6.63 14.26
N THR A 475 -7.60 -7.32 13.29
CA THR A 475 -7.09 -8.62 12.82
C THR A 475 -6.97 -8.61 11.30
N HIS A 476 -5.80 -8.96 10.77
CA HIS A 476 -5.54 -8.97 9.34
C HIS A 476 -4.95 -10.30 8.90
N THR A 477 -5.33 -10.70 7.69
CA THR A 477 -4.98 -11.99 7.09
C THR A 477 -3.48 -12.10 6.81
N VAL A 478 -2.86 -13.21 7.20
CA VAL A 478 -1.54 -13.59 6.72
C VAL A 478 -1.69 -14.34 5.41
N SER A 479 -1.10 -13.81 4.34
CA SER A 479 -1.13 -14.41 3.01
C SER A 479 0.17 -15.12 2.63
N LYS A 480 1.30 -14.77 3.26
CA LYS A 480 2.58 -15.45 3.08
C LYS A 480 3.35 -15.58 4.39
N ILE A 481 4.03 -16.71 4.54
CA ILE A 481 5.02 -16.94 5.60
C ILE A 481 6.41 -17.00 4.98
N TRP A 482 7.40 -16.46 5.69
CA TRP A 482 8.78 -16.36 5.23
C TRP A 482 9.71 -17.02 6.24
N ARG A 483 10.79 -17.64 5.76
CA ARG A 483 11.96 -17.99 6.56
C ARG A 483 13.25 -17.71 5.79
N ARG A 484 14.32 -17.44 6.53
CA ARG A 484 15.68 -17.22 5.99
C ARG A 484 16.70 -17.83 6.92
N LYS A 485 17.72 -18.50 6.38
CA LYS A 485 18.88 -18.91 7.19
C LYS A 485 19.65 -17.68 7.68
N VAL A 486 20.13 -17.74 8.91
CA VAL A 486 21.07 -16.73 9.42
C VAL A 486 22.33 -16.72 8.56
N ARG A 487 22.79 -15.53 8.16
CA ARG A 487 24.01 -15.37 7.35
C ARG A 487 25.25 -15.48 8.25
N GLU A 488 26.37 -15.94 7.70
CA GLU A 488 27.62 -16.03 8.46
C GLU A 488 28.09 -14.63 8.91
N GLY A 489 28.40 -14.48 10.20
CA GLY A 489 28.79 -13.21 10.81
C GLY A 489 27.64 -12.23 11.09
N GLU A 490 26.39 -12.59 10.76
CA GLU A 490 25.22 -11.75 11.03
C GLU A 490 25.00 -11.58 12.54
N LYS A 491 24.77 -10.34 13.00
CA LYS A 491 24.43 -10.01 14.39
C LYS A 491 22.99 -9.52 14.48
N LEU A 492 22.24 -10.08 15.42
CA LEU A 492 20.86 -9.66 15.72
C LEU A 492 20.86 -8.62 16.84
N VAL A 493 19.72 -7.96 17.02
CA VAL A 493 19.49 -7.05 18.13
C VAL A 493 18.43 -7.63 19.04
N LYS A 494 18.73 -7.65 20.34
CA LYS A 494 17.81 -7.91 21.43
C LYS A 494 17.36 -6.58 22.02
N ILE A 495 16.06 -6.29 21.93
CA ILE A 495 15.43 -5.11 22.54
C ILE A 495 14.73 -5.54 23.82
N THR A 496 14.97 -4.81 24.91
CA THR A 496 14.26 -5.00 26.19
C THR A 496 13.60 -3.69 26.62
N THR A 497 12.31 -3.72 26.97
CA THR A 497 11.54 -2.55 27.41
C THR A 497 11.37 -2.49 28.93
N ARG A 498 10.91 -1.35 29.47
CA ARG A 498 10.77 -1.09 30.92
C ARG A 498 9.74 -2.01 31.58
N THR A 499 8.68 -2.40 30.87
CA THR A 499 7.75 -3.46 31.34
C THR A 499 8.25 -4.89 31.07
N GLY A 500 9.48 -5.06 30.59
CA GLY A 500 10.10 -6.38 30.43
C GLY A 500 9.68 -7.14 29.17
N ASN A 501 9.07 -6.47 28.18
CA ASN A 501 8.91 -7.09 26.86
C ASN A 501 10.31 -7.24 26.25
N GLU A 502 10.56 -8.39 25.64
CA GLU A 502 11.85 -8.76 25.06
C GLU A 502 11.62 -9.34 23.67
N VAL A 503 12.36 -8.87 22.66
CA VAL A 503 12.27 -9.37 21.29
C VAL A 503 13.66 -9.40 20.63
N ILE A 504 13.93 -10.42 19.81
CA ILE A 504 15.20 -10.62 19.09
C ILE A 504 14.91 -10.71 17.59
N LEU A 505 15.68 -9.98 16.78
CA LEU A 505 15.33 -9.63 15.40
C LEU A 505 16.52 -9.01 14.63
N THR A 506 16.40 -8.87 13.31
CA THR A 506 17.42 -8.21 12.47
C THR A 506 17.55 -6.72 12.76
N LYS A 507 18.77 -6.16 12.61
CA LYS A 507 19.05 -4.71 12.82
C LYS A 507 18.13 -3.77 12.01
N THR A 508 17.60 -4.24 10.88
CA THR A 508 16.75 -3.50 9.94
C THR A 508 15.25 -3.58 10.25
N HIS A 509 14.81 -4.47 11.15
CA HIS A 509 13.39 -4.66 11.42
C HIS A 509 12.80 -3.42 12.16
N PRO A 510 11.70 -2.82 11.68
CA PRO A 510 11.26 -1.51 12.16
C PRO A 510 10.20 -1.61 13.27
N PHE A 511 10.38 -0.84 14.35
CA PHE A 511 9.44 -0.66 15.45
C PHE A 511 8.64 0.63 15.29
N PHE A 512 7.39 0.67 15.72
CA PHE A 512 6.70 1.95 15.94
C PHE A 512 7.21 2.62 17.23
N VAL A 513 7.57 3.91 17.15
CA VAL A 513 8.17 4.71 18.22
C VAL A 513 7.44 6.05 18.32
N PHE A 514 7.14 6.50 19.54
CA PHE A 514 6.58 7.82 19.79
C PHE A 514 7.65 8.91 19.65
N SER A 515 7.37 9.94 18.84
CA SER A 515 8.23 11.12 18.71
C SER A 515 7.38 12.39 18.67
N ASP A 516 7.55 13.23 19.70
CA ASP A 516 6.98 14.58 19.82
C ASP A 516 5.49 14.79 19.47
N GLY A 517 4.68 13.74 19.63
CA GLY A 517 3.23 13.76 19.39
C GLY A 517 2.75 13.07 18.12
N ASP A 518 3.65 12.44 17.37
CA ASP A 518 3.32 11.53 16.28
C ASP A 518 3.96 10.14 16.52
N VAL A 519 3.52 9.17 15.73
CA VAL A 519 4.04 7.79 15.73
C VAL A 519 4.88 7.59 14.46
N VAL A 520 6.19 7.51 14.64
CA VAL A 520 7.13 7.16 13.56
C VAL A 520 7.47 5.67 13.65
N ARG A 521 8.12 5.09 12.64
CA ARG A 521 8.86 3.83 12.86
C ARG A 521 10.37 4.08 12.90
N LYS A 522 11.11 3.16 13.49
CA LYS A 522 12.56 3.22 13.69
C LYS A 522 13.15 1.82 13.60
N GLU A 523 14.21 1.65 12.82
CA GLU A 523 14.94 0.38 12.73
C GLU A 523 15.51 -0.04 14.10
N ALA A 524 15.48 -1.35 14.38
CA ALA A 524 15.99 -1.95 15.60
C ALA A 524 17.40 -1.50 15.99
N GLY A 525 18.33 -1.51 15.03
CA GLY A 525 19.73 -1.11 15.22
C GLY A 525 19.91 0.39 15.45
N ARG A 526 18.85 1.20 15.33
CA ARG A 526 18.84 2.63 15.65
C ARG A 526 18.08 2.96 16.93
N LEU A 527 17.42 1.97 17.57
CA LEU A 527 16.81 2.16 18.88
C LEU A 527 17.88 2.51 19.92
N LYS A 528 17.51 3.36 20.86
CA LYS A 528 18.33 3.84 21.98
C LYS A 528 17.55 3.66 23.27
N VAL A 529 18.28 3.45 24.37
CA VAL A 529 17.69 3.50 25.71
C VAL A 529 17.00 4.84 25.92
N GLY A 530 15.72 4.81 26.33
CA GLY A 530 14.86 5.99 26.43
C GLY A 530 13.88 6.20 25.27
N ASP A 531 14.06 5.55 24.11
CA ASP A 531 13.03 5.54 23.05
C ASP A 531 11.75 4.87 23.56
N ARG A 532 10.57 5.30 23.07
CA ARG A 532 9.28 4.75 23.51
C ARG A 532 8.59 3.99 22.39
N VAL A 533 8.63 2.66 22.45
CA VAL A 533 8.03 1.76 21.45
C VAL A 533 6.54 1.53 21.71
N ALA A 534 5.77 1.32 20.63
CA ALA A 534 4.37 0.92 20.72
C ALA A 534 4.27 -0.55 21.15
N VAL A 535 3.55 -0.80 22.24
CA VAL A 535 3.26 -2.13 22.78
C VAL A 535 1.76 -2.30 22.92
N MET A 536 1.22 -3.45 22.58
CA MET A 536 -0.22 -3.71 22.66
C MET A 536 -0.72 -3.69 24.11
N MET A 537 -1.75 -2.88 24.38
CA MET A 537 -2.35 -2.73 25.72
C MET A 537 -3.50 -3.71 25.96
N ARG A 538 -4.27 -4.04 24.92
CA ARG A 538 -5.31 -5.08 24.96
C ARG A 538 -5.35 -5.85 23.64
N PRO A 539 -5.30 -7.19 23.66
CA PRO A 539 -5.67 -7.98 22.49
C PRO A 539 -7.17 -7.81 22.17
N PRO A 540 -7.62 -8.15 20.94
CA PRO A 540 -9.04 -8.17 20.60
C PRO A 540 -9.80 -9.18 21.48
N GLU A 541 -11.08 -8.90 21.75
CA GLU A 541 -11.94 -9.83 22.49
C GLU A 541 -12.16 -11.12 21.67
N VAL A 542 -11.79 -12.26 22.28
CA VAL A 542 -11.95 -13.59 21.69
C VAL A 542 -13.28 -14.16 22.20
N PRO A 543 -14.17 -14.68 21.34
CA PRO A 543 -15.43 -15.26 21.79
C PRO A 543 -15.19 -16.37 22.83
N ASN A 544 -15.82 -16.27 24.01
CA ASN A 544 -15.80 -17.34 25.00
C ASN A 544 -16.42 -18.60 24.38
N ARG A 545 -15.63 -19.68 24.28
CA ARG A 545 -16.06 -20.96 23.69
C ARG A 545 -15.93 -22.07 24.73
N ASN A 546 -16.96 -22.90 24.87
CA ASN A 546 -16.85 -24.14 25.62
C ASN A 546 -15.82 -25.05 24.95
N TYR A 547 -14.80 -25.49 25.70
CA TYR A 547 -13.83 -26.44 25.19
C TYR A 547 -14.41 -27.86 25.30
N LYS A 548 -14.77 -28.47 24.16
CA LYS A 548 -15.15 -29.88 24.10
C LYS A 548 -13.91 -30.75 24.19
N VAL A 549 -13.88 -31.65 25.18
CA VAL A 549 -12.77 -32.58 25.39
C VAL A 549 -12.82 -33.65 24.30
N PRO A 550 -11.76 -33.83 23.48
CA PRO A 550 -11.72 -34.88 22.45
C PRO A 550 -11.94 -36.26 23.08
N LEU A 551 -12.93 -37.00 22.58
CA LEU A 551 -13.38 -38.25 23.20
C LEU A 551 -12.34 -39.38 23.04
N GLU A 552 -11.46 -39.24 22.05
CA GLU A 552 -10.30 -40.09 21.76
C GLU A 552 -9.35 -40.18 22.94
N LEU A 553 -9.22 -39.10 23.73
CA LEU A 553 -8.34 -39.05 24.90
C LEU A 553 -8.70 -40.12 25.94
N TYR A 554 -9.98 -40.51 26.03
CA TYR A 554 -10.48 -41.54 26.94
C TYR A 554 -10.19 -42.98 26.51
N SER A 555 -9.73 -43.19 25.26
CA SER A 555 -9.40 -44.52 24.74
C SER A 555 -8.27 -45.14 25.55
N GLY A 556 -8.52 -46.33 26.11
CA GLY A 556 -7.53 -47.08 26.89
C GLY A 556 -7.11 -46.46 28.24
N ILE A 557 -7.77 -45.40 28.75
CA ILE A 557 -7.53 -44.91 30.13
C ILE A 557 -8.04 -45.94 31.17
N SER A 558 -9.17 -46.59 30.90
CA SER A 558 -9.87 -47.48 31.82
C SER A 558 -10.18 -48.83 31.16
N SER A 559 -10.51 -49.85 31.95
CA SER A 559 -11.03 -51.12 31.41
C SER A 559 -12.49 -51.02 30.93
N TYR A 560 -13.27 -50.12 31.54
CA TYR A 560 -14.70 -50.00 31.30
C TYR A 560 -15.17 -48.53 31.26
N TYR A 561 -16.23 -48.32 30.49
CA TYR A 561 -17.17 -47.21 30.61
C TYR A 561 -18.37 -47.63 31.46
N LEU A 562 -18.93 -46.71 32.24
CA LEU A 562 -20.15 -46.90 33.01
C LEU A 562 -21.29 -46.11 32.39
N VAL A 563 -22.30 -46.83 31.95
CA VAL A 563 -23.49 -46.32 31.24
C VAL A 563 -24.71 -46.44 32.17
N PRO A 564 -25.54 -45.40 32.34
CA PRO A 564 -26.76 -45.46 33.15
C PRO A 564 -27.66 -46.63 32.78
N ASN A 565 -28.08 -47.40 33.79
CA ASN A 565 -28.97 -48.55 33.58
C ASN A 565 -29.68 -48.93 34.89
N GLU A 566 -31.01 -48.98 34.91
CA GLU A 566 -31.79 -49.32 36.11
C GLU A 566 -31.50 -50.73 36.67
N LYS A 567 -31.07 -51.64 35.79
CA LYS A 567 -30.65 -53.02 36.13
C LYS A 567 -29.13 -53.15 36.30
N GLY A 568 -28.40 -52.03 36.35
CA GLY A 568 -26.95 -52.01 36.52
C GLY A 568 -26.49 -52.32 37.95
N ASP A 569 -25.44 -53.12 38.08
CA ASP A 569 -24.92 -53.61 39.37
C ASP A 569 -24.10 -52.57 40.15
N ILE A 570 -23.65 -51.49 39.49
CA ILE A 570 -22.86 -50.43 40.14
C ILE A 570 -23.77 -49.28 40.52
N ARG A 571 -23.64 -48.77 41.75
CA ARG A 571 -24.35 -47.58 42.23
C ARG A 571 -23.39 -46.41 42.46
N ILE A 572 -23.68 -45.24 41.89
CA ILE A 572 -22.93 -43.99 42.09
C ILE A 572 -23.95 -42.87 42.30
N LEU A 573 -23.83 -42.12 43.41
CA LEU A 573 -24.72 -41.01 43.76
C LEU A 573 -26.22 -41.35 43.59
N GLY A 574 -26.63 -42.54 44.05
CA GLY A 574 -28.01 -43.02 43.98
C GLY A 574 -28.40 -43.73 42.67
N LYS A 575 -27.89 -43.29 41.51
CA LYS A 575 -28.10 -43.90 40.18
C LYS A 575 -27.42 -45.27 40.02
N ARG A 576 -27.90 -46.10 39.09
CA ARG A 576 -27.33 -47.41 38.72
C ARG A 576 -26.70 -47.41 37.33
N TYR A 577 -25.64 -48.20 37.14
CA TYR A 577 -24.83 -48.23 35.92
C TYR A 577 -24.41 -49.65 35.51
N LYS A 578 -24.35 -49.89 34.20
CA LYS A 578 -23.82 -51.11 33.58
C LYS A 578 -22.38 -50.89 33.10
N LYS A 579 -21.53 -51.91 33.24
CA LYS A 579 -20.17 -51.93 32.67
C LYS A 579 -20.23 -52.20 31.16
N VAL A 580 -19.59 -51.35 30.37
CA VAL A 580 -19.31 -51.54 28.93
C VAL A 580 -17.79 -51.55 28.76
N LYS A 581 -17.22 -52.48 27.97
CA LYS A 581 -15.76 -52.54 27.76
C LYS A 581 -15.27 -51.27 27.05
N ASN A 582 -14.14 -50.72 27.48
CA ASN A 582 -13.46 -49.63 26.77
C ASN A 582 -12.69 -50.21 25.58
N ASN A 583 -13.28 -50.11 24.39
CA ASN A 583 -12.72 -50.61 23.12
C ASN A 583 -12.35 -49.47 22.14
N GLY A 584 -12.30 -48.21 22.60
CA GLY A 584 -12.14 -47.06 21.70
C GLY A 584 -12.79 -45.79 22.28
N LEU A 585 -13.81 -45.27 21.60
CA LEU A 585 -14.54 -44.08 22.03
C LEU A 585 -15.55 -44.38 23.15
N PRO A 586 -15.80 -43.44 24.09
CA PRO A 586 -16.88 -43.54 25.07
C PRO A 586 -18.26 -43.48 24.38
N PRO A 587 -19.21 -44.37 24.74
CA PRO A 587 -20.62 -44.22 24.38
C PRO A 587 -21.18 -42.84 24.74
N GLU A 588 -22.19 -42.35 24.02
CA GLU A 588 -22.79 -41.02 24.25
C GLU A 588 -23.35 -40.86 25.67
N ASP A 589 -23.94 -41.92 26.21
CA ASP A 589 -24.55 -42.00 27.53
C ASP A 589 -23.57 -42.39 28.65
N ALA A 590 -22.30 -42.65 28.35
CA ALA A 590 -21.31 -42.96 29.38
C ALA A 590 -21.04 -41.75 30.31
N GLU A 591 -21.25 -41.94 31.62
CA GLU A 591 -21.04 -40.91 32.65
C GLU A 591 -19.69 -41.08 33.40
N TYR A 592 -19.15 -42.31 33.51
CA TYR A 592 -17.91 -42.58 34.28
C TYR A 592 -16.96 -43.58 33.60
N LEU A 593 -15.68 -43.47 33.93
CA LEU A 593 -14.59 -44.42 33.65
C LEU A 593 -14.36 -45.33 34.86
N MET A 594 -14.09 -46.62 34.66
CA MET A 594 -13.77 -47.53 35.76
C MET A 594 -12.83 -48.68 35.34
N SER A 595 -11.99 -49.14 36.27
CA SER A 595 -11.15 -50.34 36.14
C SER A 595 -11.42 -51.27 37.31
N ILE A 596 -11.01 -52.55 37.20
CA ILE A 596 -11.42 -53.64 38.12
C ILE A 596 -11.22 -53.28 39.61
N ASN A 597 -10.08 -52.66 39.94
CA ASN A 597 -9.69 -52.25 41.30
C ASN A 597 -9.52 -50.72 41.38
N SER A 598 -10.46 -49.93 40.85
CA SER A 598 -10.37 -48.46 40.87
C SER A 598 -11.73 -47.81 41.06
N ALA A 599 -11.78 -46.76 41.87
CA ALA A 599 -12.98 -45.95 42.02
C ALA A 599 -13.42 -45.34 40.67
N PRO A 600 -14.74 -45.18 40.43
CA PRO A 600 -15.23 -44.50 39.23
C PRO A 600 -14.73 -43.05 39.14
N VAL A 601 -14.35 -42.63 37.94
CA VAL A 601 -13.94 -41.26 37.62
C VAL A 601 -14.93 -40.67 36.61
N ARG A 602 -15.46 -39.48 36.88
CA ARG A 602 -16.45 -38.84 36.01
C ARG A 602 -15.83 -38.49 34.65
N ILE A 603 -16.56 -38.78 33.56
CA ILE A 603 -16.18 -38.34 32.20
C ILE A 603 -16.46 -36.84 32.06
N VAL A 604 -15.50 -36.11 31.52
CA VAL A 604 -15.60 -34.67 31.24
C VAL A 604 -15.76 -34.49 29.73
N ARG A 605 -16.95 -34.10 29.26
CA ARG A 605 -17.22 -33.85 27.83
C ARG A 605 -16.94 -32.40 27.43
N GLU A 606 -17.15 -31.47 28.35
CA GLU A 606 -16.79 -30.06 28.21
C GLU A 606 -15.97 -29.65 29.44
N LEU A 607 -14.92 -28.85 29.22
CA LEU A 607 -14.10 -28.31 30.30
C LEU A 607 -14.91 -27.36 31.18
N ASP A 608 -14.58 -27.32 32.47
CA ASP A 608 -15.19 -26.42 33.44
C ASP A 608 -14.13 -25.70 34.30
N ASP A 609 -14.61 -24.75 35.11
CA ASP A 609 -13.81 -23.93 36.02
C ASP A 609 -13.07 -24.73 37.09
N LYS A 610 -13.68 -25.78 37.63
CA LYS A 610 -13.13 -26.59 38.73
C LYS A 610 -11.97 -27.45 38.23
N LEU A 611 -12.12 -28.05 37.06
CA LEU A 611 -11.04 -28.84 36.44
C LEU A 611 -9.88 -27.93 36.00
N SER A 612 -10.18 -26.72 35.53
CA SER A 612 -9.18 -25.69 35.22
C SER A 612 -8.41 -25.24 36.48
N TYR A 613 -9.11 -25.04 37.62
CA TYR A 613 -8.48 -24.78 38.92
C TYR A 613 -7.56 -25.92 39.37
N ILE A 614 -8.03 -27.18 39.27
CA ILE A 614 -7.23 -28.37 39.59
C ILE A 614 -5.95 -28.41 38.74
N ALA A 615 -6.04 -28.15 37.44
CA ALA A 615 -4.86 -28.12 36.56
C ALA A 615 -3.84 -27.05 37.00
N GLY A 616 -4.30 -25.86 37.40
CA GLY A 616 -3.47 -24.79 37.95
C GLY A 616 -2.75 -25.21 39.25
N VAL A 617 -3.49 -25.77 40.21
CA VAL A 617 -2.91 -26.28 41.48
C VAL A 617 -1.91 -27.41 41.23
N ILE A 618 -2.22 -28.33 40.31
CA ILE A 618 -1.31 -29.44 39.96
C ILE A 618 -0.03 -28.92 39.28
N LEU A 619 -0.09 -27.84 38.50
CA LEU A 619 1.09 -27.21 37.89
C LEU A 619 1.90 -26.32 38.86
N GLY A 620 1.29 -25.77 39.92
CA GLY A 620 1.99 -25.08 41.02
C GLY A 620 2.55 -26.01 42.10
N ASP A 621 1.84 -26.19 43.21
CA ASP A 621 2.25 -27.02 44.36
C ASP A 621 2.05 -28.53 44.18
N GLY A 622 1.29 -28.94 43.16
CA GLY A 622 0.94 -30.34 42.95
C GLY A 622 1.95 -31.16 42.14
N TYR A 623 1.64 -32.43 41.96
CA TYR A 623 2.45 -33.37 41.18
C TYR A 623 1.61 -34.59 40.80
N ILE A 624 1.80 -35.07 39.56
CA ILE A 624 1.30 -36.36 39.10
C ILE A 624 2.45 -37.37 39.22
N SER A 625 2.21 -38.48 39.90
CA SER A 625 3.22 -39.53 40.07
C SER A 625 3.80 -40.05 38.76
N SER A 626 5.09 -40.42 38.76
CA SER A 626 5.82 -40.88 37.55
C SER A 626 5.22 -42.15 36.95
N ASN A 627 4.70 -43.05 37.80
CA ASN A 627 3.96 -44.24 37.41
C ASN A 627 2.46 -43.97 37.16
N GLY A 628 2.01 -42.72 37.36
CA GLY A 628 0.65 -42.25 37.12
C GLY A 628 -0.41 -42.76 38.10
N TYR A 629 -0.06 -43.33 39.25
CA TYR A 629 -1.07 -43.95 40.16
C TYR A 629 -1.83 -42.97 41.06
N TYR A 630 -1.22 -41.83 41.37
CA TYR A 630 -1.80 -40.81 42.24
C TYR A 630 -1.43 -39.39 41.81
N ILE A 631 -2.24 -38.44 42.25
CA ILE A 631 -1.93 -37.01 42.28
C ILE A 631 -1.78 -36.56 43.74
N SER A 632 -0.94 -35.57 44.01
CA SER A 632 -0.85 -34.94 45.32
C SER A 632 -0.50 -33.46 45.22
N ALA A 633 -0.89 -32.66 46.20
CA ALA A 633 -0.49 -31.26 46.34
C ALA A 633 -0.25 -30.89 47.80
N THR A 634 0.53 -29.83 48.01
CA THR A 634 0.93 -29.32 49.34
C THR A 634 0.23 -28.00 49.60
N PHE A 635 -0.23 -27.76 50.83
CA PHE A 635 -1.04 -26.60 51.19
C PHE A 635 -0.53 -25.94 52.48
N ASP A 636 -0.49 -24.61 52.48
CA ASP A 636 -0.17 -23.75 53.64
C ASP A 636 -1.41 -23.09 54.28
N ASP A 637 -2.59 -23.25 53.67
CA ASP A 637 -3.86 -22.61 54.05
C ASP A 637 -5.03 -23.60 53.95
N GLU A 638 -5.86 -23.66 55.00
CA GLU A 638 -7.01 -24.59 55.11
C GLU A 638 -8.11 -24.35 54.07
N ARG A 639 -8.33 -23.09 53.67
CA ARG A 639 -9.36 -22.72 52.70
C ARG A 639 -8.94 -23.13 51.30
N TYR A 640 -7.68 -22.87 50.95
CA TYR A 640 -7.05 -23.36 49.72
C TYR A 640 -7.09 -24.89 49.64
N MET A 641 -6.68 -25.60 50.70
CA MET A 641 -6.75 -27.06 50.78
C MET A 641 -8.18 -27.58 50.58
N SER A 642 -9.16 -26.98 51.27
CA SER A 642 -10.57 -27.36 51.18
C SER A 642 -11.15 -27.12 49.78
N ALA A 643 -10.79 -26.01 49.13
CA ALA A 643 -11.21 -25.71 47.77
C ALA A 643 -10.70 -26.76 46.76
N PHE A 644 -9.43 -27.16 46.85
CA PHE A 644 -8.86 -28.22 46.02
C PHE A 644 -9.53 -29.57 46.27
N ILE A 645 -9.72 -29.99 47.53
CA ILE A 645 -10.39 -31.26 47.87
C ILE A 645 -11.81 -31.29 47.29
N ASN A 646 -12.58 -30.21 47.47
CA ASN A 646 -13.95 -30.12 46.97
C ASN A 646 -14.00 -30.14 45.43
N ALA A 647 -13.08 -29.46 44.75
CA ALA A 647 -12.98 -29.52 43.30
C ALA A 647 -12.68 -30.95 42.81
N VAL A 648 -11.73 -31.66 43.43
CA VAL A 648 -11.36 -33.02 43.01
C VAL A 648 -12.50 -34.03 43.26
N LYS A 649 -13.26 -33.89 44.35
CA LYS A 649 -14.39 -34.80 44.67
C LYS A 649 -15.52 -34.80 43.63
N GLU A 650 -15.68 -33.74 42.85
CA GLU A 650 -16.67 -33.67 41.74
C GLU A 650 -16.38 -34.68 40.61
N TYR A 651 -15.11 -35.06 40.43
CA TYR A 651 -14.66 -36.06 39.46
C TYR A 651 -14.39 -37.42 40.12
N LEU A 652 -14.12 -37.43 41.42
CA LEU A 652 -13.82 -38.60 42.24
C LEU A 652 -14.84 -38.78 43.39
N PRO A 653 -16.15 -38.94 43.11
CA PRO A 653 -17.21 -38.87 44.13
C PRO A 653 -17.13 -39.96 45.22
N ASN A 654 -16.42 -41.06 44.94
CA ASN A 654 -16.22 -42.19 45.85
C ASN A 654 -14.76 -42.31 46.36
N SER A 655 -13.92 -41.27 46.21
CA SER A 655 -12.52 -41.30 46.69
C SER A 655 -12.28 -40.27 47.79
N GLU A 656 -11.79 -40.72 48.94
CA GLU A 656 -11.27 -39.84 49.99
C GLU A 656 -9.75 -39.66 49.84
N PRO A 657 -9.22 -38.44 50.07
CA PRO A 657 -7.79 -38.21 50.04
C PRO A 657 -7.09 -38.71 51.30
N VAL A 658 -5.82 -39.10 51.14
CA VAL A 658 -4.90 -39.24 52.28
C VAL A 658 -4.31 -37.86 52.56
N ILE A 659 -4.53 -37.34 53.77
CA ILE A 659 -3.97 -36.07 54.23
C ILE A 659 -2.84 -36.37 55.22
N LYS A 660 -1.64 -35.88 54.94
CA LYS A 660 -0.48 -35.96 55.83
C LYS A 660 -0.10 -34.57 56.32
N ASP A 661 -0.14 -34.38 57.62
CA ASP A 661 0.32 -33.15 58.28
C ASP A 661 1.84 -33.20 58.51
N ASN A 662 2.54 -32.14 58.11
CA ASN A 662 3.99 -31.95 58.34
C ASN A 662 4.27 -30.76 59.27
N GLY A 663 3.26 -30.28 60.01
CA GLY A 663 3.34 -29.19 60.99
C GLY A 663 3.20 -27.79 60.38
N THR A 664 3.97 -27.47 59.35
CA THR A 664 3.89 -26.17 58.64
C THR A 664 3.12 -26.23 57.32
N SER A 665 2.78 -27.43 56.86
CA SER A 665 2.05 -27.67 55.61
C SER A 665 1.36 -29.03 55.64
N LYS A 666 0.29 -29.17 54.86
CA LYS A 666 -0.46 -30.43 54.69
C LYS A 666 -0.33 -30.94 53.26
N VAL A 667 -0.04 -32.22 53.09
CA VAL A 667 0.03 -32.89 51.79
C VAL A 667 -1.23 -33.72 51.59
N VAL A 668 -2.00 -33.38 50.57
CA VAL A 668 -3.23 -34.08 50.18
C VAL A 668 -2.92 -34.99 48.99
N THR A 669 -3.26 -36.27 49.07
CA THR A 669 -2.99 -37.28 48.03
C THR A 669 -4.26 -38.03 47.63
N PHE A 670 -4.57 -38.05 46.32
CA PHE A 670 -5.65 -38.84 45.74
C PHE A 670 -5.09 -39.98 44.90
N GLY A 671 -5.32 -41.22 45.32
CA GLY A 671 -4.92 -42.44 44.61
C GLY A 671 -5.89 -42.83 43.50
N SER A 672 -5.78 -42.20 42.33
CA SER A 672 -6.56 -42.59 41.14
C SER A 672 -5.72 -42.53 39.86
N LYS A 673 -5.35 -43.71 39.33
CA LYS A 673 -4.61 -43.82 38.07
C LYS A 673 -5.39 -43.29 36.87
N ILE A 674 -6.70 -43.53 36.85
CA ILE A 674 -7.61 -43.07 35.78
C ILE A 674 -7.64 -41.54 35.75
N PHE A 675 -7.75 -40.88 36.91
CA PHE A 675 -7.82 -39.41 36.98
C PHE A 675 -6.47 -38.75 36.72
N ALA A 676 -5.37 -39.33 37.21
CA ALA A 676 -4.01 -38.89 36.88
C ALA A 676 -3.72 -38.97 35.38
N GLU A 677 -4.12 -40.06 34.72
CA GLU A 677 -4.02 -40.22 33.26
C GLU A 677 -4.89 -39.20 32.51
N MET A 678 -6.13 -39.00 32.96
CA MET A 678 -7.06 -38.03 32.38
C MET A 678 -6.52 -36.60 32.42
N LEU A 679 -6.04 -36.14 33.59
CA LEU A 679 -5.41 -34.82 33.73
C LEU A 679 -4.16 -34.68 32.85
N SER A 680 -3.32 -35.72 32.78
CA SER A 680 -2.12 -35.73 31.97
C SER A 680 -2.43 -35.65 30.46
N ARG A 681 -3.51 -36.28 29.98
CA ARG A 681 -3.92 -36.23 28.57
C ARG A 681 -4.69 -34.97 28.17
N ILE A 682 -5.61 -34.48 29.01
CA ILE A 682 -6.41 -33.28 28.71
C ILE A 682 -5.55 -32.01 28.74
N PHE A 683 -4.62 -31.92 29.69
CA PHE A 683 -3.84 -30.70 29.93
C PHE A 683 -2.35 -30.82 29.59
N SER A 684 -1.91 -31.95 29.02
CA SER A 684 -0.49 -32.24 28.77
C SER A 684 0.41 -32.14 30.01
N ILE A 685 -0.14 -32.35 31.21
CA ILE A 685 0.61 -32.24 32.47
C ILE A 685 1.61 -33.41 32.58
N PRO A 686 2.92 -33.14 32.80
CA PRO A 686 3.93 -34.18 32.88
C PRO A 686 3.79 -35.03 34.15
N LYS A 687 4.06 -36.33 33.99
CA LYS A 687 4.17 -37.30 35.09
C LYS A 687 5.59 -37.31 35.65
N GLY A 688 5.74 -37.35 36.97
CA GLY A 688 7.05 -37.31 37.62
C GLY A 688 7.49 -35.88 37.94
N LYS A 689 8.80 -35.62 37.86
CA LYS A 689 9.32 -34.26 38.09
C LYS A 689 8.84 -33.35 36.96
N LYS A 690 8.23 -32.21 37.32
CA LYS A 690 7.96 -31.11 36.39
C LYS A 690 9.27 -30.70 35.72
N SER A 691 9.28 -30.70 34.39
CA SER A 691 10.39 -30.18 33.61
C SER A 691 10.42 -28.66 33.67
N ASP A 692 11.55 -28.07 33.28
CA ASP A 692 11.66 -26.64 33.02
C ASP A 692 10.96 -26.24 31.69
N SER A 693 10.11 -27.12 31.14
CA SER A 693 9.41 -27.00 29.85
C SER A 693 7.90 -27.22 29.93
N TRP A 694 7.30 -27.24 31.13
CA TRP A 694 5.84 -27.30 31.28
C TRP A 694 5.18 -26.05 30.70
N ASP A 695 3.93 -26.14 30.25
CA ASP A 695 3.26 -25.03 29.56
C ASP A 695 1.83 -24.80 30.05
N VAL A 696 1.25 -23.62 29.77
CA VAL A 696 -0.19 -23.39 30.02
C VAL A 696 -1.00 -24.19 29.01
N PRO A 697 -1.95 -25.05 29.43
CA PRO A 697 -2.69 -25.91 28.52
C PRO A 697 -3.58 -25.11 27.57
N ASP A 698 -3.54 -25.40 26.27
CA ASP A 698 -4.33 -24.65 25.28
C ASP A 698 -5.84 -24.78 25.53
N ALA A 699 -6.31 -25.89 26.09
CA ALA A 699 -7.69 -26.09 26.54
C ALA A 699 -8.17 -24.99 27.52
N VAL A 700 -7.29 -24.52 28.41
CA VAL A 700 -7.60 -23.42 29.35
C VAL A 700 -7.76 -22.10 28.60
N LEU A 701 -6.97 -21.86 27.55
CA LEU A 701 -6.97 -20.60 26.81
C LEU A 701 -8.23 -20.38 25.95
N HIS A 702 -9.19 -21.30 25.92
CA HIS A 702 -10.43 -21.17 25.14
C HIS A 702 -11.50 -20.26 25.80
N SER A 703 -11.43 -20.06 27.12
CA SER A 703 -12.39 -19.24 27.87
C SER A 703 -11.67 -18.37 28.90
N GLU A 704 -12.13 -17.13 29.07
CA GLU A 704 -11.66 -16.28 30.15
C GLU A 704 -11.93 -16.87 31.54
N ASP A 705 -13.02 -17.61 31.71
CA ASP A 705 -13.39 -18.17 33.02
C ASP A 705 -12.48 -19.35 33.39
N PHE A 706 -12.11 -20.18 32.41
CA PHE A 706 -11.08 -21.21 32.58
C PHE A 706 -9.72 -20.56 32.91
N ILE A 707 -9.36 -19.47 32.23
CA ILE A 707 -8.15 -18.69 32.52
C ILE A 707 -8.17 -18.15 33.97
N LYS A 708 -9.26 -17.50 34.41
CA LYS A 708 -9.40 -16.95 35.78
C LYS A 708 -9.16 -18.03 36.83
N HIS A 709 -9.80 -19.19 36.67
CA HIS A 709 -9.68 -20.31 37.62
C HIS A 709 -8.33 -21.02 37.57
N PHE A 710 -7.75 -21.22 36.38
CA PHE A 710 -6.41 -21.78 36.25
C PHE A 710 -5.33 -20.87 36.88
N ILE A 711 -5.39 -19.57 36.62
CA ILE A 711 -4.51 -18.58 37.25
C ILE A 711 -4.72 -18.57 38.76
N ALA A 712 -5.96 -18.64 39.25
CA ALA A 712 -6.23 -18.71 40.68
C ALA A 712 -5.54 -19.92 41.33
N GLY A 713 -5.67 -21.12 40.76
CA GLY A 713 -5.02 -22.32 41.30
C GLY A 713 -3.49 -22.23 41.31
N LEU A 714 -2.89 -21.58 40.30
CA LEU A 714 -1.45 -21.40 40.20
C LEU A 714 -0.90 -20.29 41.12
N PHE A 715 -1.66 -19.22 41.33
CA PHE A 715 -1.28 -18.13 42.24
C PHE A 715 -1.62 -18.42 43.72
N ASP A 716 -2.65 -19.24 43.99
CA ASP A 716 -2.88 -19.82 45.32
C ASP A 716 -1.71 -20.73 45.75
N ALA A 717 -1.01 -21.33 44.78
CA ALA A 717 0.16 -22.17 45.00
C ALA A 717 1.48 -21.37 45.17
N ASP A 718 1.97 -20.73 44.10
CA ASP A 718 3.37 -20.23 44.02
C ASP A 718 3.52 -18.69 44.09
N ALA A 719 2.44 -17.91 44.25
CA ALA A 719 2.53 -16.46 44.22
C ALA A 719 3.01 -15.80 45.54
N TYR A 720 3.89 -14.81 45.39
CA TYR A 720 4.39 -13.92 46.44
C TYR A 720 3.78 -12.51 46.29
N VAL A 721 3.33 -11.92 47.41
CA VAL A 721 2.76 -10.57 47.44
C VAL A 721 3.77 -9.59 48.04
N ASP A 722 4.26 -8.63 47.25
CA ASP A 722 5.17 -7.58 47.74
C ASP A 722 4.41 -6.36 48.26
N SER A 723 4.42 -6.20 49.58
CA SER A 723 3.85 -5.05 50.27
C SER A 723 4.69 -3.78 50.19
N LYS A 724 5.94 -3.82 49.70
CA LYS A 724 6.79 -2.64 49.48
C LYS A 724 6.55 -2.06 48.09
N GLY A 725 7.00 -2.74 47.03
CA GLY A 725 6.62 -2.43 45.65
C GLY A 725 5.28 -3.10 45.33
N PRO A 726 4.13 -2.37 45.36
CA PRO A 726 2.80 -2.98 45.34
C PRO A 726 2.61 -3.89 44.13
N SER A 727 2.73 -5.20 44.35
CA SER A 727 2.72 -6.21 43.29
C SER A 727 2.42 -7.60 43.82
N ILE A 728 1.96 -8.47 42.92
CA ILE A 728 1.90 -9.92 43.11
C ILE A 728 2.76 -10.57 42.03
N MET A 729 3.54 -11.59 42.41
CA MET A 729 4.57 -12.20 41.59
C MET A 729 4.46 -13.72 41.63
N LEU A 730 4.42 -14.35 40.46
CA LEU A 730 4.63 -15.80 40.30
C LEU A 730 6.07 -16.05 39.85
N ILE A 731 6.71 -17.10 40.36
CA ILE A 731 8.08 -17.50 39.95
C ILE A 731 8.02 -18.92 39.38
N THR A 732 8.54 -19.12 38.17
CA THR A 732 8.63 -20.44 37.52
C THR A 732 9.97 -20.60 36.82
N LYS A 733 10.33 -21.84 36.49
CA LYS A 733 11.47 -22.17 35.63
C LYS A 733 11.11 -22.27 34.16
N SER A 734 9.84 -22.51 33.84
CA SER A 734 9.40 -22.60 32.45
C SER A 734 9.27 -21.21 31.84
N GLU A 735 10.05 -20.95 30.80
CA GLU A 735 9.94 -19.74 29.99
C GLU A 735 8.58 -19.68 29.26
N SER A 736 8.13 -20.81 28.69
CA SER A 736 6.83 -20.91 28.00
C SER A 736 5.67 -20.68 28.95
N GLY A 737 5.67 -21.37 30.09
CA GLY A 737 4.66 -21.20 31.14
C GLY A 737 4.58 -19.74 31.60
N ALA A 738 5.72 -19.11 31.93
CA ALA A 738 5.75 -17.70 32.33
C ALA A 738 5.15 -16.76 31.26
N ARG A 739 5.48 -16.97 29.99
CA ARG A 739 4.99 -16.14 28.88
C ARG A 739 3.51 -16.37 28.58
N LYS A 740 3.01 -17.62 28.62
CA LYS A 740 1.57 -17.91 28.48
C LYS A 740 0.74 -17.40 29.67
N ILE A 741 1.27 -17.40 30.90
CA ILE A 741 0.59 -16.81 32.07
C ILE A 741 0.52 -15.29 31.94
N TRP A 742 1.61 -14.64 31.51
CA TRP A 742 1.62 -13.22 31.19
C TRP A 742 0.54 -12.89 30.15
N TYR A 743 0.48 -13.65 29.05
CA TYR A 743 -0.59 -13.51 28.06
C TYR A 743 -1.98 -13.67 28.69
N ALA A 744 -2.21 -14.75 29.44
CA ALA A 744 -3.50 -15.04 30.04
C ALA A 744 -3.98 -13.90 30.98
N LEU A 745 -3.06 -13.24 31.68
CA LEU A 745 -3.34 -12.02 32.45
C LEU A 745 -3.66 -10.81 31.54
N GLN A 746 -2.89 -10.58 30.48
CA GLN A 746 -3.16 -9.50 29.51
C GLN A 746 -4.54 -9.65 28.85
N ARG A 747 -4.99 -10.88 28.60
CA ARG A 747 -6.33 -11.15 28.02
C ARG A 747 -7.47 -10.79 28.98
N LEU A 748 -7.28 -10.97 30.28
CA LEU A 748 -8.18 -10.44 31.31
C LEU A 748 -8.04 -8.90 31.51
N GLY A 749 -7.26 -8.23 30.66
CA GLY A 749 -6.94 -6.81 30.79
C GLY A 749 -6.10 -6.47 32.02
N ILE A 750 -5.41 -7.45 32.62
CA ILE A 750 -4.51 -7.30 33.77
C ILE A 750 -3.08 -7.20 33.25
N ILE A 751 -2.47 -6.02 33.38
CA ILE A 751 -1.14 -5.80 32.84
C ILE A 751 -0.09 -6.40 33.78
N SER A 752 0.73 -7.28 33.21
CA SER A 752 1.81 -7.98 33.91
C SER A 752 3.12 -7.90 33.13
N THR A 753 4.22 -8.27 33.79
CA THR A 753 5.57 -8.25 33.22
C THR A 753 6.25 -9.61 33.41
N VAL A 754 7.03 -10.07 32.42
CA VAL A 754 7.92 -11.24 32.60
C VAL A 754 9.34 -10.75 32.76
N SER A 755 10.08 -11.29 33.74
CA SER A 755 11.51 -11.01 33.89
C SER A 755 12.32 -12.29 34.07
N LYS A 756 13.30 -12.48 33.18
CA LYS A 756 14.31 -13.55 33.25
C LYS A 756 15.41 -13.15 34.20
N GLN A 757 15.76 -14.02 35.15
CA GLN A 757 16.87 -13.80 36.08
C GLN A 757 17.73 -15.06 36.19
N LYS A 758 19.06 -14.90 36.27
CA LYS A 758 19.96 -16.01 36.59
C LYS A 758 19.66 -16.50 38.00
N ASN A 759 19.45 -17.80 38.18
CA ASN A 759 19.13 -18.38 39.47
C ASN A 759 20.33 -18.20 40.41
N ARG A 760 20.08 -17.63 41.60
CA ARG A 760 21.10 -17.43 42.66
C ARG A 760 21.00 -18.47 43.79
N GLY A 761 20.08 -19.43 43.67
CA GLY A 761 19.92 -20.56 44.60
C GLY A 761 20.75 -21.79 44.22
N PHE A 762 20.48 -22.91 44.91
CA PHE A 762 21.21 -24.19 44.87
C PHE A 762 21.28 -24.94 43.50
N LYS A 763 20.82 -24.35 42.39
CA LYS A 763 20.87 -24.96 41.06
C LYS A 763 21.14 -23.90 39.99
N GLU A 764 22.12 -24.16 39.13
CA GLU A 764 22.35 -23.31 37.96
C GLU A 764 21.15 -23.31 37.00
N GLY A 765 21.04 -22.24 36.20
CA GLY A 765 19.94 -22.02 35.26
C GLY A 765 19.31 -20.62 35.41
N TYR A 766 18.15 -20.44 34.77
CA TYR A 766 17.36 -19.21 34.82
C TYR A 766 16.00 -19.46 35.51
N ILE A 767 15.44 -18.39 36.07
CA ILE A 767 14.07 -18.33 36.57
C ILE A 767 13.33 -17.17 35.92
N PHE A 768 12.03 -17.32 35.77
CA PHE A 768 11.13 -16.34 35.17
C PHE A 768 10.14 -15.88 36.22
N ARG A 769 9.98 -14.57 36.35
CA ARG A 769 9.06 -13.95 37.30
C ARG A 769 7.97 -13.22 36.52
N VAL A 770 6.72 -13.65 36.66
CA VAL A 770 5.54 -12.96 36.14
C VAL A 770 5.05 -12.01 37.24
N ILE A 771 4.97 -10.71 36.97
CA ILE A 771 4.70 -9.69 37.99
C ILE A 771 3.53 -8.80 37.56
N VAL A 772 2.46 -8.76 38.35
CA VAL A 772 1.40 -7.74 38.22
C VAL A 772 1.78 -6.59 39.16
N ARG A 773 1.87 -5.36 38.65
CA ARG A 773 2.33 -4.18 39.41
C ARG A 773 1.30 -3.05 39.37
N GLY A 774 1.25 -2.26 40.44
CA GLY A 774 0.43 -1.05 40.49
C GLY A 774 -1.02 -1.32 40.89
N ILE A 775 -1.63 -0.36 41.59
CA ILE A 775 -2.91 -0.57 42.28
C ILE A 775 -4.08 -0.83 41.32
N GLU A 776 -4.02 -0.31 40.09
CA GLU A 776 -5.09 -0.49 39.09
C GLU A 776 -5.16 -1.92 38.57
N ASP A 777 -4.03 -2.54 38.19
CA ASP A 777 -4.00 -3.95 37.78
C ASP A 777 -4.15 -4.92 38.96
N LEU A 778 -3.67 -4.55 40.15
CA LEU A 778 -3.93 -5.34 41.37
C LEU A 778 -5.43 -5.37 41.75
N LYS A 779 -6.17 -4.29 41.50
CA LYS A 779 -7.65 -4.29 41.66
C LYS A 779 -8.31 -5.24 40.67
N LYS A 780 -8.01 -5.11 39.38
CA LYS A 780 -8.50 -6.05 38.35
C LYS A 780 -8.17 -7.49 38.69
N PHE A 781 -6.94 -7.77 39.13
CA PHE A 781 -6.53 -9.10 39.55
C PHE A 781 -7.35 -9.59 40.75
N TYR A 782 -7.54 -8.76 41.78
CA TYR A 782 -8.34 -9.11 42.96
C TYR A 782 -9.83 -9.35 42.65
N GLU A 783 -10.38 -8.61 41.69
CA GLU A 783 -11.78 -8.70 41.26
C GLU A 783 -12.03 -9.88 40.30
N LEU A 784 -11.10 -10.17 39.39
CA LEU A 784 -11.26 -11.18 38.33
C LEU A 784 -10.71 -12.56 38.69
N ILE A 785 -9.66 -12.66 39.53
CA ILE A 785 -9.00 -13.93 39.86
C ILE A 785 -9.55 -14.47 41.20
N PRO A 786 -10.30 -15.60 41.21
CA PRO A 786 -10.97 -16.12 42.40
C PRO A 786 -10.01 -16.87 43.36
N LEU A 787 -8.99 -16.18 43.87
CA LEU A 787 -8.05 -16.72 44.88
C LEU A 787 -8.78 -17.29 46.10
N GLN A 788 -8.34 -18.46 46.54
CA GLN A 788 -8.83 -19.19 47.71
C GLN A 788 -7.89 -19.10 48.92
N ASN A 789 -6.59 -18.89 48.71
CA ASN A 789 -5.60 -18.73 49.79
C ASN A 789 -5.90 -17.44 50.58
N ALA A 790 -6.41 -17.60 51.81
CA ALA A 790 -6.98 -16.50 52.57
C ALA A 790 -5.92 -15.45 52.95
N LYS A 791 -4.70 -15.89 53.24
CA LYS A 791 -3.57 -15.03 53.58
C LYS A 791 -3.19 -14.10 52.43
N ARG A 792 -2.95 -14.66 51.23
CA ARG A 792 -2.53 -13.89 50.04
C ARG A 792 -3.60 -12.91 49.60
N LYS A 793 -4.88 -13.31 49.68
CA LYS A 793 -6.04 -12.45 49.36
C LYS A 793 -6.13 -11.25 50.30
N GLU A 794 -5.88 -11.44 51.59
CA GLU A 794 -5.89 -10.36 52.59
C GLU A 794 -4.67 -9.43 52.48
N GLU A 795 -3.48 -9.97 52.18
CA GLU A 795 -2.28 -9.18 51.89
C GLU A 795 -2.48 -8.28 50.65
N LEU A 796 -3.09 -8.82 49.59
CA LEU A 796 -3.44 -8.07 48.39
C LEU A 796 -4.50 -6.98 48.65
N ARG A 797 -5.56 -7.29 49.41
CA ARG A 797 -6.59 -6.31 49.81
C ARG A 797 -5.98 -5.12 50.57
N LYS A 798 -5.10 -5.40 51.55
CA LYS A 798 -4.38 -4.36 52.32
C LYS A 798 -3.53 -3.46 51.43
N ILE A 799 -2.91 -3.98 50.37
CA ILE A 799 -2.13 -3.19 49.42
C ILE A 799 -3.04 -2.25 48.61
N ILE A 800 -4.20 -2.74 48.17
CA ILE A 800 -5.18 -2.01 47.36
C ILE A 800 -5.81 -0.84 48.13
N GLU A 801 -6.16 -1.06 49.40
CA GLU A 801 -6.82 -0.05 50.25
C GLU A 801 -5.85 1.06 50.72
N ASN A 802 -4.61 0.70 51.11
CA ASN A 802 -3.70 1.62 51.79
C ASN A 802 -2.77 2.43 50.87
N LYS A 803 -2.80 2.22 49.55
CA LYS A 803 -1.88 2.89 48.61
C LYS A 803 -2.59 3.66 47.50
N LYS A 804 -2.07 4.85 47.20
CA LYS A 804 -2.60 5.74 46.15
C LYS A 804 -2.31 5.19 44.75
N SER A 805 -3.30 5.29 43.85
CA SER A 805 -3.28 4.67 42.51
C SER A 805 -2.12 5.09 41.60
N TYR A 806 -1.60 6.31 41.74
CA TYR A 806 -0.56 6.84 40.85
C TYR A 806 0.84 6.20 41.02
N ARG A 807 1.06 5.38 42.06
CA ARG A 807 2.35 4.70 42.28
C ARG A 807 2.43 3.39 41.49
N GLY A 808 3.32 3.37 40.49
CA GLY A 808 3.88 2.13 39.95
C GLY A 808 3.41 1.71 38.56
N ASN A 809 2.62 2.53 37.84
CA ASN A 809 2.20 2.19 36.48
C ASN A 809 2.41 3.35 35.48
N HIS A 810 3.23 3.09 34.47
CA HIS A 810 3.47 3.97 33.32
C HIS A 810 2.60 3.58 32.11
N VAL A 811 2.01 2.39 32.12
CA VAL A 811 1.30 1.80 30.98
C VAL A 811 0.00 2.54 30.64
N TYR A 812 -0.69 3.08 31.64
CA TYR A 812 -1.89 3.93 31.46
C TYR A 812 -1.56 5.41 31.23
N ARG A 813 -0.30 5.74 30.90
CA ARG A 813 0.15 7.10 30.60
C ARG A 813 0.58 7.21 29.15
N ILE A 814 0.29 8.37 28.57
CA ILE A 814 0.74 8.75 27.23
C ILE A 814 1.95 9.70 27.39
N PRO A 815 3.03 9.53 26.61
CA PRO A 815 4.13 10.47 26.59
C PRO A 815 3.63 11.82 26.07
N ILE A 816 4.14 12.91 26.64
CA ILE A 816 3.64 14.25 26.33
C ILE A 816 4.79 15.25 26.32
N SER A 817 4.74 16.22 25.40
CA SER A 817 5.64 17.36 25.38
C SER A 817 4.86 18.66 25.24
N GLY A 818 5.48 19.78 25.63
CA GLY A 818 4.87 21.11 25.54
C GLY A 818 4.50 21.50 24.11
N LYS A 819 5.20 20.95 23.10
CA LYS A 819 4.89 21.13 21.68
C LYS A 819 3.49 20.63 21.30
N MET A 820 2.96 19.62 22.00
CA MET A 820 1.67 19.00 21.69
C MET A 820 0.46 19.82 22.19
N ILE A 821 0.63 20.61 23.26
CA ILE A 821 -0.47 21.33 23.92
C ILE A 821 -0.34 22.85 23.72
N LYS A 822 0.87 23.40 23.91
CA LYS A 822 1.08 24.85 23.96
C LYS A 822 0.70 25.57 22.65
N PRO A 823 1.16 25.14 21.45
CA PRO A 823 0.84 25.86 20.21
C PRO A 823 -0.65 25.80 19.89
N LEU A 824 -1.32 24.68 20.19
CA LEU A 824 -2.75 24.50 19.98
C LEU A 824 -3.58 25.35 20.95
N ARG A 825 -3.18 25.43 22.22
CA ARG A 825 -3.79 26.33 23.22
C ARG A 825 -3.66 27.80 22.78
N GLU A 826 -2.48 28.19 22.30
CA GLU A 826 -2.18 29.57 21.88
C GLU A 826 -2.92 29.92 20.57
N LYS A 827 -2.99 29.01 19.59
CA LYS A 827 -3.79 29.17 18.36
C LYS A 827 -5.28 29.35 18.67
N LEU A 828 -5.82 28.57 19.60
CA LEU A 828 -7.22 28.65 20.05
C LEU A 828 -7.48 29.79 21.06
N ASN A 829 -6.48 30.65 21.33
CA ASN A 829 -6.55 31.79 22.25
C ASN A 829 -7.06 31.43 23.67
N LEU A 830 -6.77 30.23 24.16
CA LEU A 830 -7.21 29.75 25.47
C LEU A 830 -6.19 30.09 26.56
N THR A 831 -6.66 30.57 27.72
CA THR A 831 -5.84 30.59 28.93
C THR A 831 -5.68 29.18 29.50
N VAL A 832 -4.62 28.98 30.30
CA VAL A 832 -4.41 27.71 31.02
C VAL A 832 -5.58 27.40 31.97
N THR A 833 -6.20 28.42 32.56
CA THR A 833 -7.34 28.30 33.48
C THR A 833 -8.59 27.83 32.75
N GLU A 834 -8.90 28.39 31.58
CA GLU A 834 -10.03 27.95 30.75
C GLU A 834 -9.83 26.52 30.26
N LEU A 835 -8.64 26.19 29.75
CA LEU A 835 -8.32 24.82 29.32
C LEU A 835 -8.42 23.83 30.48
N SER A 836 -7.95 24.20 31.68
CA SER A 836 -8.07 23.38 32.90
C SER A 836 -9.54 23.10 33.25
N LYS A 837 -10.41 24.11 33.16
CA LYS A 837 -11.84 23.99 33.44
C LYS A 837 -12.55 23.10 32.42
N LEU A 838 -12.36 23.37 31.13
CA LEU A 838 -12.95 22.59 30.04
C LEU A 838 -12.47 21.13 30.04
N ALA A 839 -11.16 20.92 30.13
CA ALA A 839 -10.58 19.58 30.14
C ALA A 839 -11.03 18.74 31.35
N SER A 840 -11.22 19.35 32.51
CA SER A 840 -11.75 18.65 33.70
C SER A 840 -13.20 18.17 33.51
N THR A 841 -14.00 18.88 32.71
CA THR A 841 -15.38 18.47 32.40
C THR A 841 -15.40 17.23 31.52
N TYR A 842 -14.53 17.15 30.52
CA TYR A 842 -14.46 16.01 29.59
C TYR A 842 -13.65 14.81 30.12
N ALA A 843 -12.67 15.02 31.00
CA ALA A 843 -11.79 13.96 31.52
C ALA A 843 -12.45 13.05 32.57
N GLY A 844 -13.52 13.49 33.22
CA GLY A 844 -14.08 12.83 34.42
C GLY A 844 -13.18 12.94 35.67
N GLU A 845 -12.03 13.60 35.57
CA GLU A 845 -11.10 13.89 36.67
C GLU A 845 -10.59 15.34 36.61
N LYS A 846 -10.07 15.87 37.72
CA LYS A 846 -9.55 17.25 37.78
C LYS A 846 -8.22 17.39 37.03
N VAL A 847 -8.25 17.97 35.83
CA VAL A 847 -7.08 18.38 35.05
C VAL A 847 -6.60 19.73 35.57
N SER A 848 -5.63 19.74 36.48
CA SER A 848 -5.17 20.99 37.13
C SER A 848 -4.35 21.91 36.21
N GLU A 849 -4.45 23.22 36.42
CA GLU A 849 -3.59 24.21 35.74
C GLU A 849 -2.09 23.91 35.91
N SER A 850 -1.68 23.43 37.09
CA SER A 850 -0.27 23.09 37.35
C SER A 850 0.20 21.92 36.49
N LEU A 851 -0.66 20.97 36.16
CA LEU A 851 -0.34 19.88 35.22
C LEU A 851 -0.13 20.45 33.81
N ILE A 852 -1.04 21.31 33.33
CA ILE A 852 -0.93 21.95 32.02
C ILE A 852 0.36 22.79 31.94
N ARG A 853 0.63 23.66 32.92
CA ARG A 853 1.89 24.43 32.99
C ARG A 853 3.12 23.51 33.02
N HIS A 854 3.08 22.40 33.74
CA HIS A 854 4.20 21.45 33.76
C HIS A 854 4.44 20.80 32.39
N ILE A 855 3.39 20.47 31.64
CA ILE A 855 3.54 19.93 30.28
C ILE A 855 4.09 21.00 29.33
N GLU A 856 3.52 22.22 29.32
CA GLU A 856 3.97 23.32 28.45
C GLU A 856 5.42 23.74 28.69
N HIS A 857 5.93 23.55 29.92
CA HIS A 857 7.32 23.78 30.29
C HIS A 857 8.19 22.52 30.25
N ASN A 858 7.73 21.40 29.68
CA ASN A 858 8.42 20.09 29.63
C ASN A 858 8.90 19.56 31.01
N ARG A 859 8.24 19.98 32.10
CA ARG A 859 8.43 19.48 33.47
C ARG A 859 7.62 18.20 33.75
N ALA A 860 6.73 17.82 32.84
CA ALA A 860 6.03 16.54 32.83
C ALA A 860 6.19 15.88 31.46
N SER A 861 6.72 14.66 31.43
CA SER A 861 6.95 13.86 30.22
C SER A 861 5.87 12.80 29.95
N GLU A 862 4.92 12.63 30.88
CA GLU A 862 3.83 11.66 30.81
C GLU A 862 2.53 12.22 31.41
N ILE A 863 1.40 12.00 30.74
CA ILE A 863 0.04 12.38 31.18
C ILE A 863 -0.88 11.15 31.26
N ARG A 864 -1.92 11.16 32.09
CA ARG A 864 -2.99 10.15 32.07
C ARG A 864 -3.80 10.23 30.77
N ARG A 865 -4.23 9.08 30.24
CA ARG A 865 -5.14 9.00 29.08
C ARG A 865 -6.41 9.84 29.25
N SER A 866 -7.10 9.71 30.39
CA SER A 866 -8.28 10.50 30.77
C SER A 866 -8.03 12.02 30.70
N ALA A 867 -6.94 12.49 31.29
CA ALA A 867 -6.57 13.90 31.25
C ALA A 867 -6.20 14.39 29.84
N LEU A 868 -5.48 13.58 29.03
CA LEU A 868 -5.17 13.92 27.65
C LEU A 868 -6.43 13.97 26.77
N LYS A 869 -7.32 12.98 26.91
CA LYS A 869 -8.62 12.95 26.24
C LYS A 869 -9.46 14.17 26.58
N GLY A 870 -9.50 14.56 27.87
CA GLY A 870 -10.20 15.77 28.28
C GLY A 870 -9.66 17.04 27.64
N ILE A 871 -8.33 17.16 27.54
CA ILE A 871 -7.66 18.28 26.85
C ILE A 871 -7.96 18.25 25.33
N ALA A 872 -7.89 17.07 24.70
CA ALA A 872 -8.17 16.88 23.28
C ALA A 872 -9.62 17.26 22.92
N LEU A 873 -10.60 16.78 23.70
CA LEU A 873 -12.01 17.11 23.51
C LEU A 873 -12.32 18.59 23.78
N ALA A 874 -11.66 19.20 24.77
CA ALA A 874 -11.75 20.64 25.00
C ALA A 874 -11.23 21.45 23.79
N PHE A 875 -10.10 21.08 23.21
CA PHE A 875 -9.57 21.71 22.00
C PHE A 875 -10.47 21.47 20.78
N GLN A 876 -10.97 20.25 20.57
CA GLN A 876 -11.91 19.96 19.47
C GLN A 876 -13.17 20.82 19.56
N ARG A 877 -13.73 20.98 20.77
CA ARG A 877 -14.93 21.80 20.98
C ARG A 877 -14.67 23.27 20.64
N VAL A 878 -13.58 23.85 21.15
CA VAL A 878 -13.24 25.26 20.89
C VAL A 878 -12.89 25.49 19.42
N ALA A 879 -12.18 24.54 18.79
CA ALA A 879 -11.89 24.57 17.35
C ALA A 879 -13.16 24.53 16.49
N GLN A 880 -14.18 23.76 16.87
CA GLN A 880 -15.50 23.78 16.23
C GLN A 880 -16.22 25.11 16.43
N ASP A 881 -16.21 25.65 17.65
CA ASP A 881 -16.89 26.91 17.97
C ASP A 881 -16.29 28.12 17.21
N ILE A 882 -15.02 28.06 16.80
CA ILE A 882 -14.37 29.07 15.93
C ILE A 882 -14.19 28.63 14.46
N ASN A 883 -14.66 27.44 14.10
CA ASN A 883 -14.55 26.82 12.77
C ASN A 883 -13.10 26.65 12.22
N ASP A 884 -12.12 26.40 13.10
CA ASP A 884 -10.73 26.09 12.74
C ASP A 884 -10.55 24.57 12.54
N SER A 885 -10.72 24.13 11.28
CA SER A 885 -10.61 22.72 10.89
C SER A 885 -9.20 22.13 11.11
N GLU A 886 -8.15 22.93 10.98
CA GLU A 886 -6.76 22.49 11.19
C GLU A 886 -6.51 22.22 12.68
N ALA A 887 -6.91 23.14 13.55
CA ALA A 887 -6.83 22.96 15.00
C ALA A 887 -7.67 21.76 15.47
N TRP A 888 -8.83 21.53 14.86
CA TRP A 888 -9.66 20.35 15.14
C TRP A 888 -8.94 19.04 14.79
N VAL A 889 -8.27 18.95 13.62
CA VAL A 889 -7.50 17.77 13.21
C VAL A 889 -6.33 17.50 14.17
N PHE A 890 -5.58 18.53 14.58
CA PHE A 890 -4.54 18.38 15.61
C PHE A 890 -5.11 17.90 16.95
N ALA A 891 -6.25 18.46 17.38
CA ALA A 891 -6.93 18.02 18.60
C ALA A 891 -7.47 16.57 18.47
N LYS A 892 -7.86 16.12 17.27
CA LYS A 892 -8.29 14.75 17.01
C LYS A 892 -7.13 13.76 17.09
N LYS A 893 -5.92 14.10 16.62
CA LYS A 893 -4.71 13.28 16.84
C LYS A 893 -4.43 13.03 18.32
N LEU A 894 -4.59 14.06 19.18
CA LEU A 894 -4.41 13.92 20.63
C LEU A 894 -5.44 12.97 21.28
N GLU A 895 -6.67 12.92 20.75
CA GLU A 895 -7.69 11.96 21.20
C GLU A 895 -7.33 10.53 20.78
N LEU A 896 -6.89 10.32 19.52
CA LEU A 896 -6.45 9.00 19.04
C LEU A 896 -5.29 8.44 19.89
N LEU A 897 -4.31 9.29 20.24
CA LEU A 897 -3.22 8.92 21.17
C LEU A 897 -3.71 8.54 22.58
N ALA A 898 -4.83 9.13 23.05
CA ALA A 898 -5.39 8.81 24.35
C ALA A 898 -6.25 7.53 24.33
N ASP A 899 -7.00 7.30 23.25
CA ASP A 899 -7.95 6.20 23.08
C ASP A 899 -7.35 4.94 22.45
N GLY A 900 -6.17 5.00 21.82
CA GLY A 900 -5.54 3.88 21.12
C GLY A 900 -5.27 2.66 22.03
N ASP A 901 -5.34 1.46 21.44
CA ASP A 901 -5.19 0.17 22.12
C ASP A 901 -3.71 -0.23 22.32
N VAL A 902 -2.78 0.70 22.08
CA VAL A 902 -1.33 0.57 22.35
C VAL A 902 -0.89 1.48 23.49
N TYR A 903 0.10 1.05 24.26
CA TYR A 903 0.84 1.87 25.22
C TYR A 903 2.28 2.10 24.78
N TRP A 904 2.92 3.09 25.40
CA TRP A 904 4.24 3.58 25.01
C TRP A 904 5.29 3.16 26.03
N ASP A 905 5.93 2.01 25.79
CA ASP A 905 6.92 1.47 26.70
C ASP A 905 8.34 1.93 26.37
N GLU A 906 9.12 2.22 27.40
CA GLU A 906 10.46 2.77 27.24
C GLU A 906 11.48 1.65 27.03
N VAL A 907 12.32 1.75 26.01
CA VAL A 907 13.45 0.83 25.79
C VAL A 907 14.49 1.03 26.90
N VAL A 908 14.84 -0.03 27.61
CA VAL A 908 15.82 -0.03 28.72
C VAL A 908 17.11 -0.77 28.40
N SER A 909 17.09 -1.69 27.43
CA SER A 909 18.30 -2.31 26.89
C SER A 909 18.19 -2.54 25.38
N VAL A 910 19.34 -2.39 24.71
CA VAL A 910 19.56 -2.68 23.29
C VAL A 910 20.90 -3.42 23.22
N GLU A 911 20.85 -4.73 23.01
CA GLU A 911 21.99 -5.63 23.06
C GLU A 911 22.22 -6.25 21.67
N GLU A 912 23.45 -6.23 21.16
CA GLU A 912 23.80 -7.08 20.01
C GLU A 912 24.04 -8.50 20.48
N VAL A 913 23.46 -9.48 19.79
CA VAL A 913 23.56 -10.90 20.15
C VAL A 913 24.03 -11.72 18.94
N ASP A 914 24.86 -12.74 19.21
CA ASP A 914 25.30 -13.68 18.19
C ASP A 914 24.26 -14.81 18.00
N PRO A 915 23.75 -15.03 16.78
CA PRO A 915 22.88 -16.14 16.47
C PRO A 915 23.45 -17.52 16.82
N LYS A 916 24.76 -17.75 16.62
CA LYS A 916 25.41 -19.04 16.88
C LYS A 916 25.43 -19.35 18.39
N GLU A 917 25.63 -18.35 19.24
CA GLU A 917 25.59 -18.49 20.71
C GLU A 917 24.18 -18.80 21.25
N LEU A 918 23.14 -18.36 20.52
CA LEU A 918 21.73 -18.54 20.87
C LEU A 918 21.08 -19.76 20.18
N GLY A 919 21.83 -20.50 19.34
CA GLY A 919 21.32 -21.68 18.62
C GLY A 919 20.37 -21.36 17.46
N ILE A 920 20.49 -20.18 16.85
CA ILE A 920 19.55 -19.67 15.85
C ILE A 920 19.98 -20.10 14.44
N GLU A 921 19.20 -20.97 13.80
CA GLU A 921 19.42 -21.36 12.40
C GLU A 921 18.61 -20.50 11.40
N TYR A 922 17.33 -20.23 11.72
CA TYR A 922 16.41 -19.48 10.86
C TYR A 922 15.79 -18.27 11.55
N LEU A 923 15.42 -17.29 10.73
CA LEU A 923 14.63 -16.11 11.05
C LEU A 923 13.36 -16.11 10.19
N TYR A 924 12.26 -15.55 10.68
CA TYR A 924 10.92 -15.67 10.08
C TYR A 924 10.22 -14.31 9.95
N ASP A 925 9.31 -14.18 8.99
CA ASP A 925 8.44 -13.00 8.87
C ASP A 925 7.08 -13.35 8.26
N LEU A 926 6.11 -12.45 8.37
CA LEU A 926 4.73 -12.63 7.89
C LEU A 926 4.31 -11.51 6.94
N THR A 927 3.78 -11.87 5.77
CA THR A 927 3.02 -10.90 4.95
C THR A 927 1.59 -10.81 5.47
N VAL A 928 1.34 -9.79 6.28
CA VAL A 928 0.02 -9.38 6.74
C VAL A 928 -0.61 -8.46 5.71
N GLU A 929 -1.86 -8.70 5.32
CA GLU A 929 -2.61 -7.85 4.37
C GLU A 929 -3.02 -6.50 5.00
N GLU A 930 -3.24 -5.47 4.15
CA GLU A 930 -3.67 -4.09 4.45
C GLU A 930 -2.78 -3.26 5.41
N ASP A 931 -2.74 -3.64 6.67
CA ASP A 931 -2.08 -2.92 7.75
C ASP A 931 -0.57 -3.10 7.74
N HIS A 932 -0.12 -4.20 7.13
CA HIS A 932 1.28 -4.61 7.02
C HIS A 932 2.03 -4.49 8.35
N ASN A 933 1.36 -4.85 9.44
CA ASN A 933 1.94 -4.89 10.77
C ASN A 933 1.31 -6.00 11.61
N TYR A 934 2.07 -6.49 12.59
CA TYR A 934 1.59 -7.47 13.55
C TYR A 934 2.26 -7.31 14.91
N VAL A 935 1.68 -7.97 15.91
CA VAL A 935 2.17 -7.98 17.29
C VAL A 935 3.09 -9.18 17.54
N ALA A 936 4.34 -8.90 17.90
CA ALA A 936 5.38 -9.88 18.24
C ALA A 936 5.93 -9.62 19.66
N ASN A 937 5.78 -10.59 20.57
CA ASN A 937 6.08 -10.42 22.01
C ASN A 937 5.43 -9.16 22.62
N GLY A 938 4.24 -8.79 22.12
CA GLY A 938 3.51 -7.57 22.51
C GLY A 938 3.88 -6.30 21.73
N ILE A 939 4.92 -6.30 20.90
CA ILE A 939 5.48 -5.10 20.22
C ILE A 939 5.10 -5.08 18.72
N LEU A 940 4.98 -3.90 18.11
CA LEU A 940 4.43 -3.67 16.75
C LEU A 940 5.50 -3.35 15.65
N VAL A 941 5.36 -3.85 14.39
CA VAL A 941 6.41 -3.84 13.30
C VAL A 941 5.88 -3.71 11.81
N SER A 942 6.53 -3.09 10.74
CA SER A 942 5.88 -2.74 9.37
C SER A 942 6.67 -2.16 8.07
N ASN A 943 6.04 -1.64 6.92
CA ASN A 943 6.51 -1.51 5.44
C ASN A 943 6.90 -0.13 4.64
N CYS A 944 6.57 0.20 3.31
CA CYS A 944 7.32 1.09 2.25
C CYS A 944 6.76 2.31 1.30
N MET A 945 7.23 2.61 0.02
CA MET A 945 7.30 3.83 -0.93
C MET A 945 6.81 3.97 -2.45
N GLY A 946 6.73 5.22 -3.02
CA GLY A 946 6.10 5.64 -4.33
C GLY A 946 6.20 7.16 -4.77
N THR A 947 5.36 7.69 -5.71
CA THR A 947 5.37 9.07 -6.35
C THR A 947 4.36 10.14 -5.79
N ILE A 948 4.38 11.46 -6.20
CA ILE A 948 3.49 12.60 -5.76
C ILE A 948 3.66 13.98 -6.51
N HIS A 949 2.79 14.98 -6.26
CA HIS A 949 2.95 16.43 -6.57
C HIS A 949 3.57 17.30 -5.46
N SER A 950 4.41 18.29 -5.80
CA SER A 950 4.93 19.32 -4.88
C SER A 950 5.62 20.50 -5.61
N ASN A 951 6.09 21.52 -4.89
CA ASN A 951 6.92 22.62 -5.43
C ASN A 951 8.39 22.59 -4.94
N SER A 952 8.74 21.74 -3.97
CA SER A 952 10.13 21.48 -3.53
C SER A 952 10.28 20.05 -3.01
N ALA A 953 11.49 19.49 -2.99
CA ALA A 953 11.70 18.12 -2.52
C ALA A 953 11.28 17.91 -1.06
N ARG A 954 11.38 18.94 -0.21
CA ARG A 954 10.89 18.89 1.18
C ARG A 954 9.36 18.97 1.28
N GLU A 955 8.69 19.74 0.41
CA GLU A 955 7.22 19.77 0.33
C GLU A 955 6.64 18.45 -0.22
N THR A 956 7.39 17.75 -1.09
CA THR A 956 7.10 16.37 -1.54
C THR A 956 6.86 15.46 -0.34
N ILE A 957 7.79 15.47 0.61
CA ILE A 957 7.72 14.66 1.82
C ILE A 957 6.52 15.05 2.69
N VAL A 958 6.32 16.35 2.93
CA VAL A 958 5.21 16.83 3.76
C VAL A 958 3.85 16.47 3.16
N ARG A 959 3.69 16.50 1.83
CA ARG A 959 2.45 16.07 1.17
C ARG A 959 2.23 14.56 1.17
N LEU A 960 3.30 13.76 1.08
CA LEU A 960 3.19 12.30 1.26
C LEU A 960 2.64 12.00 2.66
N GLU A 961 3.19 12.64 3.69
CA GLU A 961 2.82 12.46 5.10
C GLU A 961 1.42 12.96 5.47
N SER A 962 0.83 13.84 4.66
CA SER A 962 -0.46 14.49 4.95
C SER A 962 -1.65 13.74 4.33
N PRO A 963 -2.87 13.87 4.89
CA PRO A 963 -4.08 13.43 4.21
C PRO A 963 -4.23 14.13 2.84
N PRO A 964 -4.79 13.45 1.81
CA PRO A 964 -5.37 12.09 1.85
C PRO A 964 -4.34 10.95 1.73
N MET A 965 -3.06 11.24 1.50
CA MET A 965 -2.04 10.23 1.15
C MET A 965 -1.52 9.46 2.35
N ASN A 966 -1.40 10.12 3.51
CA ASN A 966 -1.15 9.52 4.83
C ASN A 966 0.00 8.51 4.86
N VAL A 967 1.06 8.77 4.09
CA VAL A 967 2.27 7.95 4.07
C VAL A 967 3.03 8.12 5.39
N PRO A 968 3.28 7.04 6.14
CA PRO A 968 4.14 7.11 7.32
C PRO A 968 5.55 7.62 6.98
N ARG A 969 6.05 8.63 7.70
CA ARG A 969 7.39 9.25 7.48
C ARG A 969 8.55 8.25 7.34
N ILE A 970 8.49 7.12 8.05
CA ILE A 970 9.53 6.07 7.98
C ILE A 970 9.51 5.24 6.70
N MET A 971 8.44 5.30 5.94
CA MET A 971 8.42 4.72 4.61
C MET A 971 9.35 5.54 3.71
N ILE A 972 9.35 6.88 3.83
CA ILE A 972 10.07 7.88 3.02
C ILE A 972 11.56 7.58 2.63
N PRO A 973 12.38 6.81 3.38
CA PRO A 973 13.75 6.48 2.97
C PRO A 973 13.93 5.38 1.92
N ALA A 974 12.87 4.71 1.47
CA ALA A 974 12.99 3.65 0.46
C ALA A 974 12.80 4.14 -0.98
N LEU A 975 12.58 5.43 -1.16
CA LEU A 975 12.66 6.18 -2.39
C LEU A 975 14.06 6.75 -2.45
N ASP A 976 14.79 6.45 -3.51
CA ASP A 976 16.16 6.88 -3.61
C ASP A 976 16.23 8.33 -4.10
N ILE A 977 15.41 8.72 -5.10
CA ILE A 977 15.52 10.01 -5.81
C ILE A 977 14.17 10.75 -5.98
N ILE A 978 14.18 12.06 -5.72
CA ILE A 978 13.15 13.03 -6.05
C ILE A 978 13.66 13.98 -7.14
N ILE A 979 12.95 14.05 -8.27
CA ILE A 979 13.20 14.99 -9.37
C ILE A 979 12.14 16.07 -9.33
N MET A 980 12.53 17.31 -9.00
CA MET A 980 11.63 18.46 -8.96
C MET A 980 11.58 19.19 -10.30
N GLN A 981 10.40 19.32 -10.90
CA GLN A 981 10.21 19.95 -12.21
C GLN A 981 9.18 21.09 -12.16
N VAL A 982 9.60 22.28 -12.60
CA VAL A 982 8.82 23.51 -12.56
C VAL A 982 8.60 24.07 -13.96
N ARG A 983 7.41 24.66 -14.17
CA ARG A 983 7.05 25.43 -15.37
C ARG A 983 7.39 26.90 -15.14
N TYR A 984 8.30 27.44 -15.93
CA TYR A 984 8.61 28.87 -15.97
C TYR A 984 7.95 29.51 -17.20
N HIS A 985 7.60 30.80 -17.12
CA HIS A 985 7.18 31.58 -18.28
C HIS A 985 8.17 32.72 -18.52
N SER A 986 8.98 32.58 -19.57
CA SER A 986 9.96 33.57 -19.99
C SER A 986 9.35 34.52 -21.02
N ARG A 987 9.44 35.83 -20.78
CA ARG A 987 8.98 36.87 -21.72
C ARG A 987 9.65 36.80 -23.11
N LYS A 988 10.80 36.10 -23.25
CA LYS A 988 11.52 35.93 -24.53
C LYS A 988 11.46 34.51 -25.10
N ARG A 989 11.32 33.48 -24.26
CA ARG A 989 11.39 32.05 -24.67
C ARG A 989 10.07 31.28 -24.46
N GLY A 990 9.00 31.95 -24.03
CA GLY A 990 7.70 31.33 -23.78
C GLY A 990 7.69 30.43 -22.55
N THR A 991 6.86 29.37 -22.57
CA THR A 991 6.85 28.37 -21.49
C THR A 991 8.11 27.51 -21.56
N LEU A 992 8.92 27.56 -20.50
CA LEU A 992 10.06 26.68 -20.28
C LEU A 992 9.72 25.66 -19.19
N ARG A 993 10.22 24.44 -19.33
CA ARG A 993 10.19 23.42 -18.29
C ARG A 993 11.64 23.16 -17.88
N ARG A 994 11.88 23.18 -16.57
CA ARG A 994 13.21 22.97 -15.98
C ARG A 994 13.07 22.07 -14.79
N ILE A 995 14.03 21.18 -14.61
CA ILE A 995 14.28 20.61 -13.30
C ILE A 995 14.87 21.73 -12.44
N THR A 996 14.46 21.80 -11.18
CA THR A 996 14.95 22.82 -10.22
C THR A 996 15.89 22.21 -9.19
N GLU A 997 15.65 20.94 -8.88
CA GLU A 997 16.33 20.18 -7.85
C GLU A 997 16.29 18.70 -8.21
N ILE A 998 17.42 18.00 -8.05
CA ILE A 998 17.45 16.54 -7.94
C ILE A 998 17.95 16.24 -6.53
N ALA A 999 17.07 15.70 -5.70
CA ALA A 999 17.34 15.40 -4.30
C ALA A 999 17.30 13.89 -4.07
N GLU A 1000 18.33 13.37 -3.42
CA GLU A 1000 18.43 11.98 -2.98
C GLU A 1000 17.93 11.89 -1.53
N VAL A 1001 17.07 10.91 -1.21
CA VAL A 1001 16.61 10.72 0.17
C VAL A 1001 17.70 9.99 0.96
N SER A 1002 18.43 10.72 1.79
CA SER A 1002 19.59 10.18 2.50
C SER A 1002 19.25 9.53 3.84
N GLY A 1003 18.01 9.71 4.33
CA GLY A 1003 17.48 9.04 5.52
C GLY A 1003 16.57 9.92 6.35
N ILE A 1004 16.55 9.69 7.66
CA ILE A 1004 15.78 10.49 8.63
C ILE A 1004 16.70 10.82 9.80
N GLU A 1005 16.71 12.08 10.20
CA GLU A 1005 17.42 12.57 11.39
C GLU A 1005 16.48 13.47 12.19
N GLY A 1006 16.22 13.08 13.45
CA GLY A 1006 15.17 13.68 14.28
C GLY A 1006 13.80 13.63 13.59
N ASP A 1007 13.06 14.74 13.70
CA ASP A 1007 11.74 14.93 13.06
C ASP A 1007 11.85 15.37 11.59
N SER A 1008 12.94 15.04 10.89
CA SER A 1008 13.14 15.49 9.51
C SER A 1008 13.74 14.42 8.60
N VAL A 1009 13.09 14.20 7.47
CA VAL A 1009 13.67 13.46 6.34
C VAL A 1009 14.83 14.29 5.79
N GLN A 1010 15.98 13.65 5.67
CA GLN A 1010 17.19 14.25 5.11
C GLN A 1010 17.21 14.07 3.60
N LEU A 1011 17.51 15.17 2.91
CA LEU A 1011 17.51 15.29 1.46
C LEU A 1011 18.88 15.81 1.04
N ASN A 1012 19.63 14.97 0.32
CA ASN A 1012 20.88 15.34 -0.30
C ASN A 1012 20.57 15.92 -1.68
N THR A 1013 20.50 17.25 -1.81
CA THR A 1013 20.39 17.89 -3.13
C THR A 1013 21.67 17.61 -3.93
N LEU A 1014 21.62 16.71 -4.92
CA LEU A 1014 22.76 16.33 -5.77
C LEU A 1014 23.01 17.38 -6.87
N TYR A 1015 21.93 17.93 -7.43
CA TYR A 1015 21.98 18.99 -8.43
C TYR A 1015 20.92 20.05 -8.16
N LYS A 1016 21.24 21.30 -8.45
CA LYS A 1016 20.37 22.46 -8.29
C LYS A 1016 20.43 23.35 -9.53
N TYR A 1017 19.30 23.92 -9.92
CA TYR A 1017 19.22 24.82 -11.07
C TYR A 1017 19.83 26.19 -10.75
N ASP A 1018 20.70 26.68 -11.63
CA ASP A 1018 21.27 28.03 -11.64
C ASP A 1018 20.51 28.89 -12.68
N PRO A 1019 19.61 29.80 -12.25
CA PRO A 1019 18.82 30.62 -13.16
C PRO A 1019 19.64 31.63 -13.97
N ALA A 1020 20.86 31.97 -13.55
CA ALA A 1020 21.73 32.89 -14.28
C ALA A 1020 22.40 32.18 -15.48
N LYS A 1021 22.62 30.87 -15.37
CA LYS A 1021 23.24 30.03 -16.42
C LYS A 1021 22.24 29.22 -17.25
N ASP A 1022 20.97 29.13 -16.84
CA ASP A 1022 19.93 28.27 -17.46
C ASP A 1022 20.34 26.78 -17.48
N MET A 1023 21.02 26.32 -16.41
CA MET A 1023 21.58 24.96 -16.30
C MET A 1023 21.42 24.38 -14.88
N LEU A 1024 21.30 23.05 -14.76
CA LEU A 1024 21.56 22.37 -13.49
C LEU A 1024 23.07 22.31 -13.24
N VAL A 1025 23.48 22.68 -12.04
CA VAL A 1025 24.85 22.51 -11.55
C VAL A 1025 24.87 21.44 -10.45
N SER A 1026 25.92 20.62 -10.41
CA SER A 1026 26.17 19.73 -9.28
C SER A 1026 26.45 20.56 -8.02
N THR A 1027 25.97 20.09 -6.88
CA THR A 1027 26.26 20.70 -5.56
C THR A 1027 27.58 20.24 -4.97
N GLY A 1028 28.24 19.25 -5.58
CA GLY A 1028 29.40 18.56 -5.01
C GLY A 1028 29.06 17.54 -3.92
N VAL A 1029 27.78 17.33 -3.60
CA VAL A 1029 27.35 16.30 -2.64
C VAL A 1029 27.45 14.92 -3.29
N PRO A 1030 28.18 13.95 -2.68
CA PRO A 1030 28.31 12.61 -3.23
C PRO A 1030 27.00 11.81 -3.11
N SER A 1031 26.64 11.06 -4.14
CA SER A 1031 25.43 10.22 -4.13
C SER A 1031 25.61 8.99 -3.24
N ARG A 1032 24.73 8.87 -2.24
CA ARG A 1032 24.53 7.66 -1.44
C ARG A 1032 24.00 6.50 -2.28
N PHE A 1033 23.19 6.75 -3.30
CA PHE A 1033 22.70 5.70 -4.19
C PHE A 1033 23.82 5.10 -5.03
N MET A 1034 24.76 5.89 -5.56
CA MET A 1034 25.98 5.36 -6.23
C MET A 1034 26.80 4.48 -5.28
N ASN A 1035 27.00 4.90 -4.03
CA ASN A 1035 27.65 4.06 -3.01
C ASN A 1035 26.88 2.76 -2.74
N THR A 1036 25.55 2.82 -2.76
CA THR A 1036 24.67 1.66 -2.57
C THR A 1036 24.78 0.70 -3.76
N LEU A 1037 24.69 1.21 -4.98
CA LEU A 1037 24.81 0.44 -6.22
C LEU A 1037 26.19 -0.21 -6.31
N SER A 1038 27.26 0.47 -5.88
CA SER A 1038 28.61 -0.08 -5.76
C SER A 1038 28.65 -1.29 -4.83
N GLN A 1039 28.02 -1.20 -3.64
CA GLN A 1039 27.92 -2.31 -2.69
C GLN A 1039 27.11 -3.50 -3.22
N PHE A 1040 26.04 -3.26 -4.00
CA PHE A 1040 25.18 -4.33 -4.51
C PHE A 1040 25.68 -4.97 -5.81
N SER A 1041 26.39 -4.22 -6.68
CA SER A 1041 26.97 -4.73 -7.93
C SER A 1041 28.38 -5.31 -7.77
N GLY A 1042 29.09 -4.94 -6.70
CA GLY A 1042 30.51 -5.23 -6.53
C GLY A 1042 31.45 -4.31 -7.30
N LEU A 1043 30.92 -3.44 -8.16
CA LEU A 1043 31.69 -2.44 -8.91
C LEU A 1043 32.17 -1.33 -7.97
N THR A 1044 33.39 -0.84 -8.17
CA THR A 1044 33.89 0.36 -7.49
C THR A 1044 33.19 1.62 -8.02
N LEU A 1045 33.23 2.71 -7.25
CA LEU A 1045 32.72 4.02 -7.68
C LEU A 1045 33.36 4.52 -8.99
N LYS A 1046 34.61 4.12 -9.28
CA LYS A 1046 35.28 4.46 -10.55
C LYS A 1046 34.68 3.71 -11.73
N GLU A 1047 34.39 2.43 -11.57
CA GLU A 1047 33.74 1.62 -12.60
C GLU A 1047 32.29 2.07 -12.84
N LEU A 1048 31.57 2.48 -11.80
CA LEU A 1048 30.24 3.10 -11.97
C LEU A 1048 30.30 4.44 -12.73
N GLU A 1049 31.31 5.27 -12.49
CA GLU A 1049 31.49 6.51 -13.26
C GLU A 1049 31.91 6.21 -14.72
N PHE A 1050 32.65 5.13 -14.96
CA PHE A 1050 32.97 4.64 -16.31
C PHE A 1050 31.71 4.14 -17.05
N GLU A 1051 30.84 3.38 -16.38
CA GLU A 1051 29.51 3.00 -16.89
C GLU A 1051 28.62 4.21 -17.20
N LYS A 1052 28.78 5.31 -16.46
CA LYS A 1052 28.04 6.57 -16.65
C LYS A 1052 28.54 7.29 -17.90
N GLU A 1053 29.86 7.40 -18.07
CA GLU A 1053 30.45 8.01 -19.26
C GLU A 1053 30.13 7.21 -20.54
N LYS A 1054 30.09 5.87 -20.51
CA LYS A 1054 29.61 5.06 -21.66
C LYS A 1054 28.19 5.46 -22.08
N ARG A 1055 27.24 5.48 -21.14
CA ARG A 1055 25.83 5.90 -21.40
C ARG A 1055 25.74 7.35 -21.90
N LYS A 1056 26.59 8.24 -21.39
CA LYS A 1056 26.68 9.65 -21.81
C LYS A 1056 27.18 9.80 -23.25
N LEU A 1057 28.16 9.00 -23.68
CA LEU A 1057 28.66 8.97 -25.07
C LEU A 1057 27.54 8.56 -26.05
N VAL A 1058 26.75 7.53 -25.70
CA VAL A 1058 25.57 7.11 -26.49
C VAL A 1058 24.55 8.25 -26.61
N LEU A 1059 24.18 8.90 -25.49
CA LEU A 1059 23.25 10.03 -25.50
C LEU A 1059 23.78 11.25 -26.28
N GLN A 1060 25.09 11.50 -26.22
CA GLN A 1060 25.74 12.57 -26.97
C GLN A 1060 25.68 12.30 -28.48
N TRP A 1061 26.02 11.08 -28.91
CA TRP A 1061 25.96 10.68 -30.31
C TRP A 1061 24.55 10.77 -30.89
N LEU A 1062 23.52 10.28 -30.18
CA LEU A 1062 22.12 10.41 -30.58
C LEU A 1062 21.69 11.89 -30.73
N LEU A 1063 22.14 12.76 -29.82
CA LEU A 1063 21.87 14.19 -29.87
C LEU A 1063 22.53 14.88 -31.07
N GLU A 1064 23.79 14.55 -31.37
CA GLU A 1064 24.56 15.09 -32.50
C GLU A 1064 24.00 14.61 -33.85
N LYS A 1065 23.65 13.33 -33.98
CA LYS A 1065 22.96 12.76 -35.15
C LYS A 1065 21.53 13.27 -35.32
N GLY A 1066 20.95 13.86 -34.26
CA GLY A 1066 19.57 14.38 -34.28
C GLY A 1066 18.48 13.31 -34.17
N ILE A 1067 18.85 12.08 -33.78
CA ILE A 1067 17.93 10.94 -33.59
C ILE A 1067 17.05 11.23 -32.37
N ARG A 1068 15.74 11.32 -32.59
CA ARG A 1068 14.79 11.93 -31.61
C ARG A 1068 13.46 11.22 -31.50
N SER A 1069 13.07 10.39 -32.47
CA SER A 1069 11.78 9.69 -32.39
C SER A 1069 11.82 8.63 -31.29
N LEU A 1070 10.64 8.35 -30.69
CA LEU A 1070 10.53 7.35 -29.63
C LEU A 1070 10.99 5.94 -30.09
N PRO A 1071 10.67 5.47 -31.32
CA PRO A 1071 11.15 4.16 -31.80
C PRO A 1071 12.66 4.10 -31.99
N GLU A 1072 13.27 5.07 -32.69
CA GLU A 1072 14.71 5.04 -32.98
C GLU A 1072 15.55 5.14 -31.69
N VAL A 1073 15.23 6.09 -30.80
CA VAL A 1073 15.95 6.26 -29.53
C VAL A 1073 15.76 5.01 -28.64
N GLY A 1074 14.56 4.41 -28.65
CA GLY A 1074 14.30 3.15 -27.96
C GLY A 1074 15.11 1.97 -28.53
N GLN A 1075 15.29 1.90 -29.85
CA GLN A 1075 16.08 0.86 -30.51
C GLN A 1075 17.56 0.92 -30.10
N TYR A 1076 18.18 2.11 -30.13
CA TYR A 1076 19.60 2.24 -29.73
C TYR A 1076 19.83 1.96 -28.24
N ILE A 1077 18.93 2.41 -27.36
CA ILE A 1077 18.99 2.06 -25.93
C ILE A 1077 18.85 0.55 -25.73
N ARG A 1078 17.96 -0.11 -26.48
CA ARG A 1078 17.79 -1.57 -26.45
C ARG A 1078 19.02 -2.31 -26.97
N HIS A 1079 19.63 -1.86 -28.07
CA HIS A 1079 20.86 -2.45 -28.60
C HIS A 1079 22.01 -2.34 -27.59
N PHE A 1080 22.13 -1.21 -26.88
CA PHE A 1080 23.14 -1.04 -25.82
C PHE A 1080 22.98 -2.05 -24.66
N TYR A 1081 21.75 -2.51 -24.36
CA TYR A 1081 21.50 -3.58 -23.40
C TYR A 1081 21.81 -4.99 -23.93
N ILE A 1082 21.93 -5.17 -25.25
CA ILE A 1082 22.22 -6.47 -25.90
C ILE A 1082 23.72 -6.61 -26.15
N ASP A 1083 24.32 -5.60 -26.78
CA ASP A 1083 25.74 -5.54 -27.10
C ASP A 1083 26.23 -4.07 -27.01
N PRO A 1084 26.72 -3.63 -25.83
CA PRO A 1084 27.22 -2.28 -25.66
C PRO A 1084 28.51 -2.02 -26.46
N ASP A 1085 29.30 -3.05 -26.75
CA ASP A 1085 30.59 -2.91 -27.42
C ASP A 1085 30.41 -2.71 -28.94
N GLU A 1086 29.40 -3.34 -29.55
CA GLU A 1086 28.96 -3.00 -30.91
C GLU A 1086 28.52 -1.54 -30.97
N VAL A 1087 27.60 -1.13 -30.08
CA VAL A 1087 27.07 0.25 -30.09
C VAL A 1087 28.21 1.27 -29.96
N LEU A 1088 29.20 1.02 -29.11
CA LEU A 1088 30.39 1.87 -29.02
C LEU A 1088 31.23 1.85 -30.32
N LYS A 1089 31.48 0.69 -30.96
CA LYS A 1089 32.18 0.62 -32.26
C LYS A 1089 31.41 1.34 -33.37
N THR A 1090 30.09 1.26 -33.38
CA THR A 1090 29.23 2.03 -34.29
C THR A 1090 29.37 3.52 -34.02
N ILE A 1091 29.40 3.96 -32.76
CA ILE A 1091 29.67 5.37 -32.41
C ILE A 1091 31.09 5.79 -32.85
N GLU A 1092 32.13 4.97 -32.65
CA GLU A 1092 33.50 5.29 -33.10
C GLU A 1092 33.55 5.51 -34.63
N ARG A 1093 32.91 4.61 -35.40
CA ARG A 1093 32.81 4.70 -36.86
C ARG A 1093 32.01 5.90 -37.35
N GLU A 1094 30.97 6.28 -36.61
CA GLU A 1094 29.99 7.28 -37.03
C GLU A 1094 30.10 8.64 -36.32
N ALA A 1095 31.11 8.83 -35.49
CA ALA A 1095 31.30 10.01 -34.65
C ALA A 1095 31.38 11.30 -35.48
N SER A 1096 30.53 12.27 -35.14
CA SER A 1096 30.48 13.60 -35.74
C SER A 1096 31.67 14.50 -35.37
N SER A 1097 32.49 14.09 -34.40
CA SER A 1097 33.71 14.80 -33.98
C SER A 1097 34.83 13.85 -33.61
N MET A 1098 36.07 14.24 -33.89
CA MET A 1098 37.26 13.45 -33.58
C MET A 1098 37.50 13.33 -32.06
N GLU A 1099 36.96 14.27 -31.26
CA GLU A 1099 36.95 14.19 -29.79
C GLU A 1099 36.03 13.05 -29.30
N LEU A 1100 34.83 12.91 -29.89
CA LEU A 1100 33.91 11.82 -29.56
C LEU A 1100 34.49 10.46 -29.97
N ALA A 1101 35.07 10.36 -31.17
CA ALA A 1101 35.72 9.14 -31.66
C ALA A 1101 36.85 8.69 -30.72
N ASN A 1102 37.77 9.61 -30.38
CA ASN A 1102 38.89 9.31 -29.49
C ASN A 1102 38.42 8.91 -28.08
N LYS A 1103 37.42 9.60 -27.53
CA LYS A 1103 36.83 9.24 -26.23
C LYS A 1103 36.20 7.85 -26.24
N VAL A 1104 35.48 7.49 -27.28
CA VAL A 1104 34.88 6.14 -27.40
C VAL A 1104 35.97 5.07 -27.52
N LYS A 1105 37.05 5.36 -28.23
CA LYS A 1105 38.22 4.47 -28.37
C LYS A 1105 39.02 4.24 -27.07
N GLU A 1106 38.84 5.08 -26.05
CA GLU A 1106 39.41 4.83 -24.71
C GLU A 1106 38.58 3.82 -23.89
N PHE A 1107 37.38 3.43 -24.37
CA PHE A 1107 36.44 2.53 -23.70
C PHE A 1107 36.23 1.19 -24.42
N ILE A 1108 36.77 1.04 -25.65
CA ILE A 1108 36.83 -0.19 -26.46
C ILE A 1108 38.18 -0.88 -26.25
#